data_AF-A0A4W3IK73-F1
#
_entry.id   AF-A0A4W3IK73-F1
#
_cell.length_a   1.000
_cell.length_b   1.000
_cell.length_c   1.000
_cell.angle_alpha   90.00
_cell.angle_beta   90.00
_cell.angle_gamma   90.00
#
_symmetry.space_group_name_H-M   'P 1'
#
loop_
_entity.id
_entity.type
_entity.pdbx_description
1 polymer ?
#
loop_
_entity_poly.entity_id
_entity_poly.type
_entity_poly.pdbx_seq_one_letter_code
_entity_poly.pdbx_strand_id
1 'polypeptide(L)'
;TVVGSDVTSQSFTHDCLGLGGAEDVQGAEECSIVCTFSDLIILPPRFYYLRYLNFSCISTVILAQWFHLCLQQFANLTACQALGNMCVMNMNSMNLATVPNDACGLYQTIHRLTGNLGIVHSAPNWRKNLPWLYYDSRHGYARILESEPFATSFHFKKSSKVIHYFGPTFDLFIFFLVQCTLSVSKLLAQYAEPIFFDIFIIYNEKSGQEFLWPIPVLNLNLQYDGTLVNKDNINKNYHLIRRMFLVDTLSGRELHLENLPKVIRVATKIKISVNLVPKTLKGNIFLPLITVAYTDIELQDPASQTVPVNSFLFLLQITLGFLAGISVIYSVLKTASWKRRIGSPMIDLPTVIKFLLFYAGDLANIFFLVTVGTGLYWLVFFKVLLNMLQLLHKILNQLTIDIFFIDWERPKGKILKSVQGGGDIKTAPTPVSIWRTYLIANEWNCIQTVRKHNPIFQVFAVLFVLEILGFGNLTSMDSDSSLNRTAVNIVVPSSPTLRYGVASSVWLMIGLMQITFCTLFYERFVEDKIRQFVDLCSMSNISVFILSHKCFGYYIHGRSVHGHADTDMQEMNLNLKREAENLCGQRGLLPNTDIETFQIFITNRMRQHYDKIRESLLWKNGPTRPLINSGDAFEQNVRTYNNMNKFLSSFVDHSLRDLDYIVKDKLLLERIIGLELNEPTDMSIFYNDETYSFSDVLYYGNEGTLLIFDTLFFCIVDLVSQNFVFAAIMTYIQQEFFRTIRHAVARKNLAMKTLIDERFLL
;
A
#
# COMPACT_ATOMS: atom_id res chain seq x y z
N THR A 1 -51.15 37.17 -6.31
CA THR A 1 -51.91 38.38 -5.94
C THR A 1 -50.90 39.49 -5.69
N VAL A 2 -51.16 40.62 -6.33
CA VAL A 2 -50.21 41.68 -6.74
C VAL A 2 -50.05 42.78 -5.67
N VAL A 3 -49.02 43.61 -5.90
CA VAL A 3 -48.81 45.04 -5.53
C VAL A 3 -47.67 45.16 -4.51
N GLY A 4 -46.49 45.74 -4.77
CA GLY A 4 -46.07 46.90 -5.60
C GLY A 4 -45.25 47.81 -4.64
N SER A 5 -44.23 48.61 -4.98
CA SER A 5 -43.62 49.10 -6.22
C SER A 5 -42.38 49.94 -5.85
N ASP A 6 -41.29 49.77 -6.59
CA ASP A 6 -40.43 50.77 -7.25
C ASP A 6 -39.90 52.07 -6.57
N VAL A 7 -38.56 52.14 -6.57
CA VAL A 7 -37.68 53.10 -7.32
C VAL A 7 -37.32 54.49 -6.76
N THR A 8 -36.02 54.77 -6.92
CA THR A 8 -35.26 56.04 -7.13
C THR A 8 -34.64 56.85 -5.99
N SER A 9 -33.32 57.01 -6.19
CA SER A 9 -32.36 58.00 -5.70
C SER A 9 -32.73 59.46 -5.97
N GLN A 10 -32.30 60.37 -5.09
CA GLN A 10 -31.77 61.70 -5.46
C GLN A 10 -31.00 62.37 -4.30
N SER A 11 -29.88 62.98 -4.65
CA SER A 11 -29.01 63.88 -3.87
C SER A 11 -29.50 65.33 -3.90
N PHE A 12 -29.15 66.17 -2.90
CA PHE A 12 -28.45 67.48 -3.03
C PHE A 12 -28.44 68.28 -1.70
N THR A 13 -27.23 68.72 -1.31
CA THR A 13 -26.76 69.99 -0.68
C THR A 13 -27.71 70.94 0.11
N HIS A 14 -27.25 71.50 1.25
CA HIS A 14 -26.74 72.89 1.37
C HIS A 14 -26.37 73.35 2.81
N ASP A 15 -25.40 74.26 2.84
CA ASP A 15 -25.18 75.45 3.70
C ASP A 15 -24.31 75.46 4.99
N CYS A 16 -23.26 76.29 4.87
CA CYS A 16 -22.43 76.94 5.87
C CYS A 16 -23.08 78.25 6.37
N LEU A 17 -22.79 78.69 7.61
CA LEU A 17 -22.60 80.11 7.99
C LEU A 17 -22.19 80.30 9.47
N GLY A 18 -21.02 80.94 9.70
CA GLY A 18 -20.95 82.26 10.36
C GLY A 18 -20.75 82.40 11.88
N LEU A 19 -19.52 82.87 12.23
CA LEU A 19 -19.19 84.00 13.14
C LEU A 19 -19.20 83.86 14.69
N GLY A 20 -18.00 83.97 15.27
CA GLY A 20 -17.60 85.13 16.12
C GLY A 20 -17.60 84.99 17.65
N GLY A 21 -16.47 85.38 18.29
CA GLY A 21 -16.45 85.88 19.69
C GLY A 21 -15.46 85.17 20.63
N ALA A 22 -14.60 85.96 21.27
CA ALA A 22 -13.50 85.58 22.15
C ALA A 22 -13.91 85.38 23.63
N GLU A 23 -13.18 84.54 24.37
CA GLU A 23 -12.47 84.82 25.64
C GLU A 23 -12.12 83.51 26.40
N ASP A 24 -10.94 83.51 27.04
CA ASP A 24 -10.30 82.42 27.78
C ASP A 24 -11.10 81.90 28.98
N VAL A 25 -11.26 80.57 29.13
CA VAL A 25 -11.31 79.87 30.43
C VAL A 25 -10.80 78.42 30.27
N GLN A 26 -9.87 78.01 31.14
CA GLN A 26 -9.41 76.62 31.32
C GLN A 26 -10.56 75.71 31.80
N GLY A 27 -10.79 74.60 31.10
CA GLY A 27 -11.70 73.55 31.56
C GLY A 27 -11.61 72.31 30.68
N ALA A 28 -11.35 71.16 31.28
CA ALA A 28 -11.44 69.87 30.64
C ALA A 28 -12.91 69.56 30.33
N GLU A 29 -13.24 69.29 29.06
CA GLU A 29 -14.53 68.71 28.69
C GLU A 29 -14.37 67.57 27.68
N GLU A 30 -15.20 66.56 27.94
CA GLU A 30 -15.37 65.30 27.24
C GLU A 30 -15.73 65.51 25.76
N CYS A 31 -15.02 64.85 24.85
CA CYS A 31 -15.53 64.63 23.50
C CYS A 31 -16.54 63.47 23.52
N SER A 32 -17.83 63.80 23.70
CA SER A 32 -18.92 62.87 23.44
C SER A 32 -19.05 62.66 21.92
N ILE A 33 -18.59 61.52 21.41
CA ILE A 33 -18.90 61.11 20.04
C ILE A 33 -20.24 60.36 20.07
N VAL A 34 -21.29 61.04 19.65
CA VAL A 34 -22.59 60.42 19.36
C VAL A 34 -22.46 59.65 18.04
N CYS A 35 -22.37 58.32 18.10
CA CYS A 35 -22.45 57.46 16.91
C CYS A 35 -23.91 57.11 16.64
N THR A 36 -24.42 57.46 15.46
CA THR A 36 -25.78 57.11 14.98
C THR A 36 -25.83 55.69 14.38
N PHE A 37 -27.02 55.09 14.42
CA PHE A 37 -27.31 53.66 14.19
C PHE A 37 -27.18 53.14 12.74
N SER A 38 -26.62 53.91 11.80
CA SER A 38 -26.74 53.65 10.35
C SER A 38 -25.61 52.85 9.69
N ASP A 39 -24.53 52.48 10.39
CA ASP A 39 -23.37 51.80 9.77
C ASP A 39 -23.30 50.28 10.04
N LEU A 40 -24.42 49.65 10.43
CA LEU A 40 -24.51 48.20 10.69
C LEU A 40 -24.89 47.42 9.42
N ILE A 41 -23.95 46.69 8.82
CA ILE A 41 -24.26 45.68 7.78
C ILE A 41 -24.40 44.30 8.42
N ILE A 42 -25.50 43.61 8.10
CA ILE A 42 -25.92 42.32 8.70
C ILE A 42 -25.46 41.15 7.82
N LEU A 43 -24.66 40.22 8.36
CA LEU A 43 -24.41 38.90 7.78
C LEU A 43 -24.45 37.79 8.87
N PRO A 44 -25.09 36.64 8.63
CA PRO A 44 -25.05 35.50 9.53
C PRO A 44 -23.83 34.61 9.24
N PRO A 45 -23.13 34.01 10.23
CA PRO A 45 -23.27 34.12 11.68
C PRO A 45 -21.92 34.46 12.36
N ARG A 46 -21.64 35.72 12.75
CA ARG A 46 -20.70 36.13 13.84
C ARG A 46 -20.39 37.65 13.78
N PHE A 47 -20.44 38.30 14.97
CA PHE A 47 -19.78 39.54 15.44
C PHE A 47 -19.71 40.82 14.57
N TYR A 48 -19.87 41.98 15.23
CA TYR A 48 -19.87 43.34 14.64
C TYR A 48 -18.47 44.01 14.67
N TYR A 49 -18.15 44.90 13.71
CA TYR A 49 -16.89 45.68 13.61
C TYR A 49 -17.13 47.20 13.56
N LEU A 50 -16.17 48.01 14.04
CA LEU A 50 -16.09 49.48 13.91
C LEU A 50 -14.69 49.90 13.39
N ARG A 51 -14.66 50.88 12.48
CA ARG A 51 -13.56 51.16 11.53
C ARG A 51 -12.28 51.81 12.08
N TYR A 52 -12.17 52.15 13.36
CA TYR A 52 -10.96 52.79 13.89
C TYR A 52 -10.75 52.44 15.36
N LEU A 53 -9.62 51.77 15.69
CA LEU A 53 -8.75 52.02 16.88
C LEU A 53 -7.78 50.85 17.21
N ASN A 54 -6.63 51.22 17.74
CA ASN A 54 -5.45 50.42 18.10
C ASN A 54 -5.69 49.28 19.12
N PHE A 55 -5.10 48.11 18.85
CA PHE A 55 -5.20 46.83 19.59
C PHE A 55 -4.39 46.71 20.90
N SER A 56 -3.90 47.81 21.48
CA SER A 56 -3.40 47.84 22.87
C SER A 56 -4.54 48.13 23.87
N CYS A 57 -5.67 48.62 23.36
CA CYS A 57 -6.94 48.67 24.06
C CYS A 57 -7.92 47.78 23.29
N ILE A 58 -8.07 46.51 23.70
CA ILE A 58 -9.44 45.98 23.77
C ILE A 58 -10.09 46.85 24.83
N SER A 59 -10.59 47.99 24.34
CA SER A 59 -11.02 49.10 25.15
C SER A 59 -12.06 48.57 26.13
N THR A 60 -11.94 48.99 27.38
CA THR A 60 -13.00 48.88 28.39
C THR A 60 -14.37 49.19 27.79
N VAL A 61 -14.46 50.01 26.73
CA VAL A 61 -15.65 50.30 25.92
C VAL A 61 -16.25 49.08 25.21
N ILE A 62 -15.49 48.17 24.58
CA ILE A 62 -16.05 47.00 23.88
C ILE A 62 -16.59 45.99 24.89
N LEU A 63 -15.79 45.69 25.92
CA LEU A 63 -16.20 44.80 27.00
C LEU A 63 -17.40 45.40 27.77
N ALA A 64 -17.40 46.71 28.02
CA ALA A 64 -18.54 47.42 28.61
C ALA A 64 -19.76 47.44 27.68
N GLN A 65 -19.60 47.56 26.36
CA GLN A 65 -20.71 47.57 25.40
C GLN A 65 -21.35 46.18 25.28
N TRP A 66 -20.58 45.10 25.17
CA TRP A 66 -21.11 43.74 25.19
C TRP A 66 -21.69 43.36 26.56
N PHE A 67 -21.08 43.83 27.65
CA PHE A 67 -21.63 43.73 29.00
C PHE A 67 -22.97 44.46 29.10
N HIS A 68 -23.05 45.73 28.67
CA HIS A 68 -24.27 46.52 28.64
C HIS A 68 -25.35 45.91 27.72
N LEU A 69 -25.01 45.40 26.53
CA LEU A 69 -25.96 44.72 25.65
C LEU A 69 -26.48 43.40 26.23
N CYS A 70 -25.64 42.65 26.96
CA CYS A 70 -26.09 41.46 27.69
C CYS A 70 -26.95 41.84 28.92
N LEU A 71 -26.68 42.99 29.54
CA LEU A 71 -27.33 43.48 30.77
C LEU A 71 -28.64 44.26 30.54
N GLN A 72 -28.77 45.04 29.46
CA GLN A 72 -29.85 46.02 29.26
C GLN A 72 -31.26 45.40 29.16
N GLN A 73 -31.39 44.10 28.92
CA GLN A 73 -32.69 43.40 28.92
C GLN A 73 -32.61 41.86 28.97
N PHE A 74 -31.44 41.27 29.25
CA PHE A 74 -31.19 39.81 29.19
C PHE A 74 -31.63 39.13 27.88
N ALA A 75 -31.77 39.87 26.77
CA ALA A 75 -32.44 39.42 25.54
C ALA A 75 -31.49 39.16 24.36
N ASN A 76 -30.27 39.71 24.34
CA ASN A 76 -29.34 39.47 23.24
C ASN A 76 -28.44 38.25 23.54
N LEU A 77 -28.97 37.06 23.21
CA LEU A 77 -28.26 35.77 23.34
C LEU A 77 -26.87 35.82 22.68
N THR A 78 -26.75 36.49 21.54
CA THR A 78 -25.49 36.61 20.79
C THR A 78 -24.44 37.38 21.59
N ALA A 79 -24.82 38.47 22.25
CA ALA A 79 -23.93 39.26 23.10
C ALA A 79 -23.44 38.48 24.33
N CYS A 80 -24.34 37.72 24.98
CA CYS A 80 -23.96 36.91 26.12
C CYS A 80 -23.11 35.69 25.73
N GLN A 81 -23.35 35.09 24.55
CA GLN A 81 -22.49 34.04 23.97
C GLN A 81 -21.11 34.57 23.60
N ALA A 82 -21.06 35.78 23.06
CA ALA A 82 -19.84 36.48 22.72
C ALA A 82 -18.94 36.71 23.95
N LEU A 83 -19.51 37.30 25.01
CA LEU A 83 -18.83 37.51 26.28
C LEU A 83 -18.34 36.18 26.88
N GLY A 84 -19.16 35.14 26.80
CA GLY A 84 -18.78 33.80 27.25
C GLY A 84 -17.59 33.23 26.47
N ASN A 85 -17.58 33.35 25.15
CA ASN A 85 -16.48 32.90 24.30
C ASN A 85 -15.16 33.67 24.58
N MET A 86 -15.24 34.98 24.81
CA MET A 86 -14.07 35.78 25.22
C MET A 86 -13.50 35.29 26.56
N CYS A 87 -14.36 34.92 27.51
CA CYS A 87 -13.90 34.32 28.77
C CYS A 87 -13.18 32.97 28.55
N VAL A 88 -13.66 32.12 27.63
CA VAL A 88 -12.96 30.87 27.29
C VAL A 88 -11.60 31.13 26.64
N MET A 89 -11.49 32.11 25.73
CA MET A 89 -10.21 32.49 25.12
C MET A 89 -9.20 33.05 26.15
N ASN A 90 -9.71 33.68 27.22
CA ASN A 90 -8.92 34.08 28.38
C ASN A 90 -8.69 32.94 29.41
N MET A 91 -8.70 31.68 28.94
CA MET A 91 -8.46 30.46 29.74
C MET A 91 -9.39 30.25 30.92
N ASN A 92 -10.56 30.89 30.91
CA ASN A 92 -11.48 30.94 32.05
C ASN A 92 -10.83 31.48 33.34
N SER A 93 -9.78 32.28 33.19
CA SER A 93 -9.04 32.85 34.30
C SER A 93 -9.85 33.92 35.05
N MET A 94 -9.64 34.01 36.36
CA MET A 94 -10.29 34.99 37.22
C MET A 94 -9.26 35.61 38.15
N ASN A 95 -9.31 36.92 38.33
CA ASN A 95 -8.52 37.66 39.31
C ASN A 95 -9.48 38.42 40.24
N LEU A 96 -9.29 38.34 41.57
CA LEU A 96 -10.13 39.05 42.53
C LEU A 96 -9.61 40.47 42.83
N ALA A 97 -8.33 40.74 42.54
CA ALA A 97 -7.65 41.99 42.87
C ALA A 97 -7.84 43.10 41.82
N THR A 98 -8.21 42.76 40.58
CA THR A 98 -8.52 43.73 39.52
C THR A 98 -10.04 43.96 39.41
N VAL A 99 -10.44 45.24 39.32
CA VAL A 99 -11.79 45.73 38.98
C VAL A 99 -12.40 44.86 37.85
N PRO A 100 -13.72 44.61 37.78
CA PRO A 100 -14.36 43.63 36.87
C PRO A 100 -14.31 44.04 35.39
N ASN A 101 -13.14 44.33 34.85
CA ASN A 101 -12.94 44.76 33.47
C ASN A 101 -12.55 43.59 32.55
N ASP A 102 -12.20 42.42 33.10
CA ASP A 102 -11.89 41.23 32.31
C ASP A 102 -13.17 40.48 31.90
N ALA A 103 -13.16 39.85 30.73
CA ALA A 103 -14.32 39.16 30.17
C ALA A 103 -14.94 38.10 31.12
N CYS A 104 -14.12 37.37 31.87
CA CYS A 104 -14.59 36.39 32.85
C CYS A 104 -15.17 37.04 34.12
N GLY A 105 -14.61 38.18 34.57
CA GLY A 105 -15.14 38.94 35.71
C GLY A 105 -16.50 39.57 35.40
N LEU A 106 -16.65 40.13 34.20
CA LEU A 106 -17.92 40.63 33.68
C LEU A 106 -18.96 39.52 33.55
N TYR A 107 -18.58 38.37 32.97
CA TYR A 107 -19.45 37.20 32.88
C TYR A 107 -19.97 36.74 34.25
N GLN A 108 -19.10 36.67 35.25
CA GLN A 108 -19.50 36.27 36.60
C GLN A 108 -20.39 37.30 37.30
N THR A 109 -20.16 38.58 37.05
CA THR A 109 -21.02 39.66 37.56
C THR A 109 -22.44 39.52 37.00
N ILE A 110 -22.58 39.31 35.69
CA ILE A 110 -23.88 39.01 35.05
C ILE A 110 -24.48 37.71 35.60
N HIS A 111 -23.66 36.67 35.78
CA HIS A 111 -24.12 35.39 36.35
C HIS A 111 -24.72 35.54 37.75
N ARG A 112 -24.15 36.42 38.60
CA ARG A 112 -24.67 36.72 39.94
C ARG A 112 -25.96 37.54 39.87
N LEU A 113 -25.99 38.58 39.02
CA LEU A 113 -27.17 39.45 38.84
C LEU A 113 -28.38 38.70 38.25
N THR A 114 -28.15 37.69 37.41
CA THR A 114 -29.18 36.83 36.81
C THR A 114 -29.69 35.73 37.75
N GLY A 115 -29.22 35.70 39.02
CA GLY A 115 -29.62 34.70 40.00
C GLY A 115 -31.14 34.57 40.20
N ASN A 116 -31.86 35.68 40.10
CA ASN A 116 -33.31 35.77 40.33
C ASN A 116 -34.16 35.39 39.10
N LEU A 117 -33.56 35.20 37.92
CA LEU A 117 -34.29 34.89 36.66
C LEU A 117 -34.58 33.39 36.48
N GLY A 118 -34.26 32.57 37.48
CA GLY A 118 -34.48 31.13 37.46
C GLY A 118 -33.35 30.33 36.82
N ILE A 119 -33.48 29.00 36.92
CA ILE A 119 -32.53 28.00 36.46
C ILE A 119 -33.15 27.22 35.29
N VAL A 120 -32.34 26.84 34.30
CA VAL A 120 -32.74 26.00 33.16
C VAL A 120 -32.21 24.57 33.35
N HIS A 121 -32.99 23.56 32.95
CA HIS A 121 -32.61 22.14 32.99
C HIS A 121 -32.19 21.60 34.38
N SER A 122 -32.74 22.15 35.46
CA SER A 122 -32.48 21.72 36.84
C SER A 122 -31.00 21.77 37.27
N ALA A 123 -30.17 22.54 36.55
CA ALA A 123 -28.73 22.69 36.84
C ALA A 123 -28.48 24.07 37.49
N PRO A 124 -28.05 24.15 38.77
CA PRO A 124 -28.05 25.39 39.55
C PRO A 124 -27.26 26.56 38.95
N ASN A 125 -26.28 26.26 38.09
CA ASN A 125 -25.42 27.24 37.42
C ASN A 125 -25.86 27.58 35.98
N TRP A 126 -26.97 27.01 35.49
CA TRP A 126 -27.47 27.30 34.16
C TRP A 126 -28.57 28.36 34.22
N ARG A 127 -28.17 29.61 33.99
CA ARG A 127 -29.08 30.76 33.97
C ARG A 127 -29.76 30.87 32.61
N LYS A 128 -31.00 31.40 32.61
CA LYS A 128 -31.73 31.71 31.37
C LYS A 128 -30.97 32.80 30.59
N ASN A 129 -30.78 32.59 29.28
CA ASN A 129 -30.11 33.51 28.34
C ASN A 129 -28.61 33.77 28.56
N LEU A 130 -27.94 33.03 29.45
CA LEU A 130 -26.48 33.09 29.65
C LEU A 130 -25.86 31.72 29.32
N PRO A 131 -24.75 31.65 28.56
CA PRO A 131 -24.06 30.38 28.34
C PRO A 131 -23.54 29.81 29.65
N TRP A 132 -23.76 28.53 29.93
CA TRP A 132 -23.23 27.85 31.10
C TRP A 132 -21.76 27.44 30.87
N LEU A 133 -20.82 28.03 31.62
CA LEU A 133 -19.38 27.82 31.43
C LEU A 133 -18.68 27.04 32.56
N TYR A 134 -19.14 27.19 33.81
CA TYR A 134 -18.48 26.63 35.00
C TYR A 134 -19.37 25.60 35.71
N TYR A 135 -18.79 24.45 36.08
CA TYR A 135 -19.45 23.46 36.93
C TYR A 135 -19.35 23.85 38.40
N ASP A 136 -20.37 23.51 39.19
CA ASP A 136 -20.33 23.68 40.64
C ASP A 136 -19.43 22.61 41.29
N SER A 137 -18.60 23.01 42.26
CA SER A 137 -17.65 22.15 42.96
C SER A 137 -18.34 21.07 43.81
N ARG A 138 -19.64 21.22 44.12
CA ARG A 138 -20.37 20.30 45.02
C ARG A 138 -21.11 19.15 44.33
N HIS A 139 -21.42 19.21 43.03
CA HIS A 139 -22.38 18.25 42.43
C HIS A 139 -22.05 17.79 40.99
N GLY A 140 -20.97 18.27 40.35
CA GLY A 140 -20.79 18.11 38.91
C GLY A 140 -20.07 16.85 38.41
N TYR A 141 -19.16 16.25 39.18
CA TYR A 141 -18.20 15.27 38.64
C TYR A 141 -18.35 13.82 39.17
N ALA A 142 -19.05 13.62 40.28
CA ALA A 142 -19.14 12.32 40.97
C ALA A 142 -20.41 11.53 40.61
N ARG A 143 -21.01 11.77 39.43
CA ARG A 143 -22.23 11.07 39.00
C ARG A 143 -21.86 9.78 38.28
N ILE A 144 -22.52 8.69 38.69
CA ILE A 144 -22.32 7.35 38.14
C ILE A 144 -23.17 7.23 36.86
N LEU A 145 -22.57 6.71 35.78
CA LEU A 145 -23.30 6.36 34.57
C LEU A 145 -23.90 4.95 34.74
N GLU A 146 -25.22 4.85 34.84
CA GLU A 146 -25.97 3.58 35.03
C GLU A 146 -26.62 3.06 33.74
N SER A 147 -26.45 3.72 32.60
CA SER A 147 -27.08 3.37 31.33
C SER A 147 -26.34 2.23 30.61
N GLU A 148 -27.04 1.12 30.36
CA GLU A 148 -26.63 0.05 29.43
C GLU A 148 -27.33 0.29 28.07
N PRO A 149 -26.63 0.28 26.91
CA PRO A 149 -25.19 0.14 26.69
C PRO A 149 -24.40 1.46 26.76
N PHE A 150 -23.13 1.37 27.14
CA PHE A 150 -22.20 2.51 27.17
C PHE A 150 -21.69 2.86 25.76
N ALA A 151 -21.65 4.15 25.42
CA ALA A 151 -21.04 4.61 24.18
C ALA A 151 -19.51 4.41 24.23
N THR A 152 -18.98 3.55 23.36
CA THR A 152 -17.54 3.31 23.16
C THR A 152 -16.94 4.20 22.07
N SER A 153 -17.77 4.99 21.38
CA SER A 153 -17.38 5.93 20.33
C SER A 153 -17.72 7.38 20.73
N PHE A 154 -16.75 8.28 20.60
CA PHE A 154 -16.94 9.72 20.81
C PHE A 154 -16.83 10.44 19.47
N HIS A 155 -17.87 11.19 19.10
CA HIS A 155 -17.93 11.91 17.82
C HIS A 155 -17.93 13.42 18.06
N PHE A 156 -17.02 14.15 17.41
CA PHE A 156 -17.09 15.61 17.33
C PHE A 156 -18.05 16.00 16.19
N LYS A 157 -19.25 16.47 16.53
CA LYS A 157 -20.35 16.72 15.55
C LYS A 157 -20.06 17.78 14.46
N LYS A 158 -18.92 18.48 14.53
CA LYS A 158 -18.51 19.51 13.54
C LYS A 158 -17.33 19.10 12.65
N SER A 159 -16.66 17.99 12.97
CA SER A 159 -15.60 17.38 12.18
C SER A 159 -15.55 15.93 12.60
N SER A 160 -16.02 15.05 11.71
CA SER A 160 -16.11 13.61 11.85
C SER A 160 -14.72 12.96 12.01
N LYS A 161 -14.08 13.23 13.15
CA LYS A 161 -12.87 12.58 13.65
C LYS A 161 -13.24 11.87 14.95
N VAL A 162 -13.08 10.56 14.94
CA VAL A 162 -13.34 9.68 16.07
C VAL A 162 -12.03 9.50 16.86
N ILE A 163 -12.08 9.62 18.18
CA ILE A 163 -11.01 9.17 19.07
C ILE A 163 -11.56 7.93 19.78
N HIS A 164 -11.10 6.74 19.40
CA HIS A 164 -11.41 5.50 20.11
C HIS A 164 -10.46 5.36 21.31
N TYR A 165 -11.03 5.06 22.49
CA TYR A 165 -10.27 4.61 23.65
C TYR A 165 -10.23 3.07 23.63
N PHE A 166 -9.03 2.51 23.66
CA PHE A 166 -8.81 1.08 23.85
C PHE A 166 -8.99 0.75 25.35
N GLY A 167 -9.90 -0.16 25.66
CA GLY A 167 -10.02 -0.77 26.99
C GLY A 167 -8.97 -1.87 27.20
N PRO A 168 -8.60 -2.19 28.45
CA PRO A 168 -7.56 -3.17 28.74
C PRO A 168 -8.14 -4.58 28.69
N THR A 169 -8.07 -5.21 27.52
CA THR A 169 -8.20 -6.66 27.41
C THR A 169 -7.09 -7.17 26.52
N PHE A 170 -6.11 -7.84 27.15
CA PHE A 170 -4.83 -8.33 26.61
C PHE A 170 -3.72 -7.29 26.40
N ASP A 171 -3.13 -6.83 27.51
CA ASP A 171 -1.84 -6.15 27.54
C ASP A 171 -0.69 -7.15 27.26
N LEU A 172 -0.52 -7.52 25.99
CA LEU A 172 0.77 -7.93 25.46
C LEU A 172 0.91 -7.23 24.10
N PHE A 173 1.88 -6.31 24.02
CA PHE A 173 2.34 -5.59 22.83
C PHE A 173 1.58 -4.32 22.39
N ILE A 174 2.35 -3.20 22.43
CA ILE A 174 2.23 -1.94 21.67
C ILE A 174 1.31 -0.85 22.27
N PHE A 175 1.94 0.11 22.95
CA PHE A 175 1.34 1.43 23.18
C PHE A 175 1.45 2.27 21.89
N PHE A 176 0.34 2.47 21.18
CA PHE A 176 0.28 3.41 20.05
C PHE A 176 0.15 4.84 20.58
N LEU A 177 1.22 5.63 20.49
CA LEU A 177 1.18 7.07 20.68
C LEU A 177 1.07 7.71 19.28
N VAL A 178 -0.15 8.07 18.85
CA VAL A 178 -0.36 8.76 17.57
C VAL A 178 0.10 10.21 17.70
N GLN A 179 1.05 10.60 16.87
CA GLN A 179 1.59 11.95 16.82
C GLN A 179 1.37 12.56 15.44
N CYS A 180 0.85 13.80 15.37
CA CYS A 180 0.50 14.49 14.13
C CYS A 180 1.38 15.73 13.94
N THR A 181 2.03 15.88 12.77
CA THR A 181 2.69 17.12 12.37
C THR A 181 1.70 17.98 11.58
N LEU A 182 1.37 19.16 12.11
CA LEU A 182 0.47 20.12 11.46
C LEU A 182 1.31 21.31 10.98
N SER A 183 1.20 21.68 9.70
CA SER A 183 1.84 22.92 9.23
C SER A 183 1.06 24.11 9.77
N VAL A 184 1.79 25.14 10.23
CA VAL A 184 1.20 26.38 10.73
C VAL A 184 0.34 27.05 9.64
N SER A 185 0.77 27.01 8.38
CA SER A 185 0.01 27.52 7.24
C SER A 185 -1.36 26.83 7.07
N LYS A 186 -1.43 25.51 7.24
CA LYS A 186 -2.71 24.77 7.21
C LYS A 186 -3.57 25.09 8.44
N LEU A 187 -2.97 25.28 9.61
CA LEU A 187 -3.69 25.68 10.82
C LEU A 187 -4.31 27.07 10.69
N LEU A 188 -3.58 28.03 10.13
CA LEU A 188 -4.07 29.39 9.87
C LEU A 188 -5.20 29.40 8.83
N ALA A 189 -5.10 28.57 7.78
CA ALA A 189 -6.15 28.43 6.78
C ALA A 189 -7.40 27.71 7.32
N GLN A 190 -7.22 26.64 8.12
CA GLN A 190 -8.33 25.81 8.63
C GLN A 190 -9.03 26.43 9.84
N TYR A 191 -8.29 27.15 10.68
CA TYR A 191 -8.78 27.80 11.90
C TYR A 191 -8.58 29.32 11.82
N ALA A 192 -9.11 29.94 10.76
CA ALA A 192 -9.13 31.40 10.61
C ALA A 192 -9.89 32.09 11.76
N GLU A 193 -10.85 31.40 12.37
CA GLU A 193 -11.57 31.81 13.57
C GLU A 193 -11.58 30.66 14.60
N PRO A 194 -11.54 30.97 15.91
CA PRO A 194 -11.61 29.94 16.94
C PRO A 194 -12.94 29.19 16.91
N ILE A 195 -12.85 27.85 16.97
CA ILE A 195 -14.00 26.95 17.08
C ILE A 195 -14.08 26.47 18.52
N PHE A 196 -15.21 26.77 19.16
CA PHE A 196 -15.51 26.33 20.51
C PHE A 196 -16.28 25.01 20.50
N PHE A 197 -15.87 24.09 21.36
CA PHE A 197 -16.44 22.76 21.52
C PHE A 197 -17.09 22.64 22.89
N ASP A 198 -18.38 22.28 22.88
CA ASP A 198 -19.09 21.77 24.04
C ASP A 198 -19.23 20.24 23.83
N ILE A 199 -18.67 19.45 24.75
CA ILE A 199 -18.55 18.00 24.56
C ILE A 199 -19.68 17.29 25.30
N PHE A 200 -20.29 16.31 24.63
CA PHE A 200 -21.38 15.52 25.17
C PHE A 200 -21.18 14.02 24.95
N ILE A 201 -21.71 13.20 25.85
CA ILE A 201 -21.90 11.76 25.68
C ILE A 201 -23.33 11.53 25.25
N ILE A 202 -23.51 10.76 24.18
CA ILE A 202 -24.83 10.29 23.74
C ILE A 202 -25.14 9.03 24.52
N TYR A 203 -26.34 8.96 25.10
CA TYR A 203 -26.86 7.73 25.70
C TYR A 203 -28.31 7.55 25.29
N ASN A 204 -28.68 6.30 25.09
CA ASN A 204 -30.01 5.93 24.65
C ASN A 204 -30.77 5.37 25.84
N GLU A 205 -31.93 5.96 26.14
CA GLU A 205 -32.82 5.36 27.12
C GLU A 205 -33.53 4.14 26.50
N LYS A 206 -34.05 3.24 27.35
CA LYS A 206 -34.78 2.03 26.91
C LYS A 206 -36.00 2.33 26.02
N SER A 207 -36.45 3.58 25.99
CA SER A 207 -37.52 4.13 25.15
C SER A 207 -37.09 4.45 23.71
N GLY A 208 -35.80 4.34 23.38
CA GLY A 208 -35.25 4.68 22.06
C GLY A 208 -35.00 6.19 21.86
N GLN A 209 -35.20 7.03 22.88
CA GLN A 209 -34.83 8.44 22.83
C GLN A 209 -33.34 8.65 23.15
N GLU A 210 -32.67 9.44 22.30
CA GLU A 210 -31.28 9.84 22.48
C GLU A 210 -31.18 11.06 23.40
N PHE A 211 -30.35 10.98 24.42
CA PHE A 211 -30.09 12.06 25.36
C PHE A 211 -28.59 12.42 25.36
N LEU A 212 -28.29 13.69 25.69
CA LEU A 212 -26.94 14.24 25.69
C LEU A 212 -26.48 14.60 27.10
N TRP A 213 -25.41 13.97 27.59
CA TRP A 213 -24.75 14.33 28.85
C TRP A 213 -23.53 15.22 28.60
N PRO A 214 -23.45 16.43 29.19
CA PRO A 214 -22.27 17.29 29.04
C PRO A 214 -21.08 16.71 29.81
N ILE A 215 -19.90 16.70 29.19
CA ILE A 215 -18.66 16.24 29.79
C ILE A 215 -17.92 17.41 30.44
N PRO A 216 -17.43 17.29 31.69
CA PRO A 216 -16.59 18.30 32.30
C PRO A 216 -15.18 18.33 31.70
N VAL A 217 -14.67 19.53 31.50
CA VAL A 217 -13.31 19.80 31.03
C VAL A 217 -12.47 20.40 32.15
N LEU A 218 -11.31 19.82 32.41
CA LEU A 218 -10.26 20.29 33.30
C LEU A 218 -9.22 21.05 32.49
N ASN A 219 -9.27 22.38 32.52
CA ASN A 219 -8.27 23.23 31.88
C ASN A 219 -7.08 23.44 32.83
N LEU A 220 -5.89 22.94 32.45
CA LEU A 220 -4.66 23.06 33.24
C LEU A 220 -4.08 24.48 33.26
N ASN A 221 -4.47 25.33 32.30
CA ASN A 221 -4.05 26.72 32.20
C ASN A 221 -4.99 27.69 32.93
N LEU A 222 -6.04 27.19 33.60
CA LEU A 222 -6.99 28.03 34.34
C LEU A 222 -6.31 28.62 35.57
N GLN A 223 -6.36 29.95 35.67
CA GLN A 223 -5.82 30.71 36.81
C GLN A 223 -6.94 31.30 37.66
N TYR A 224 -6.82 31.18 38.97
CA TYR A 224 -7.67 31.89 39.93
C TYR A 224 -6.77 32.68 40.86
N ASP A 225 -6.95 34.00 40.88
CA ASP A 225 -6.16 34.95 41.69
C ASP A 225 -4.64 34.80 41.47
N GLY A 226 -4.23 34.63 40.20
CA GLY A 226 -2.84 34.44 39.80
C GLY A 226 -2.27 33.02 40.03
N THR A 227 -3.05 32.09 40.61
CA THR A 227 -2.60 30.72 40.89
C THR A 227 -3.22 29.69 39.94
N LEU A 228 -2.44 28.71 39.47
CA LEU A 228 -2.90 27.61 38.59
C LEU A 228 -3.64 26.53 39.38
N VAL A 229 -4.93 26.73 39.59
CA VAL A 229 -5.77 25.88 40.48
C VAL A 229 -5.92 24.43 40.07
N ASN A 230 -5.70 24.11 38.79
CA ASN A 230 -5.93 22.77 38.23
C ASN A 230 -4.64 21.95 38.02
N LYS A 231 -3.46 22.51 38.25
CA LYS A 231 -2.17 21.84 38.01
C LYS A 231 -1.66 21.07 39.24
N ASP A 232 -1.74 21.67 40.42
CA ASP A 232 -1.11 21.18 41.66
C ASP A 232 -2.11 21.05 42.83
N ASN A 233 -3.29 20.48 42.57
CA ASN A 233 -4.33 20.37 43.58
C ASN A 233 -4.29 19.02 44.32
N ILE A 234 -3.68 19.01 45.51
CA ILE A 234 -3.58 17.84 46.40
C ILE A 234 -4.98 17.36 46.85
N ASN A 235 -5.95 18.27 46.97
CA ASN A 235 -7.29 17.99 47.51
C ASN A 235 -8.33 17.68 46.41
N LYS A 236 -7.95 17.61 45.13
CA LYS A 236 -8.85 17.37 43.97
C LYS A 236 -10.04 18.33 43.87
N ASN A 237 -9.93 19.54 44.43
CA ASN A 237 -10.94 20.59 44.30
C ASN A 237 -10.82 21.28 42.93
N TYR A 238 -11.12 20.56 41.87
CA TYR A 238 -10.95 21.03 40.51
C TYR A 238 -12.00 22.06 40.11
N HIS A 239 -11.56 23.12 39.42
CA HIS A 239 -12.44 24.05 38.74
C HIS A 239 -12.68 23.56 37.32
N LEU A 240 -13.85 22.96 37.11
CA LEU A 240 -14.24 22.34 35.85
C LEU A 240 -15.02 23.34 34.97
N ILE A 241 -14.69 23.34 33.69
CA ILE A 241 -15.31 24.17 32.66
C ILE A 241 -16.07 23.28 31.67
N ARG A 242 -16.98 23.87 30.89
CA ARG A 242 -17.77 23.15 29.88
C ARG A 242 -17.21 23.22 28.46
N ARG A 243 -16.62 24.36 28.12
CA ARG A 243 -16.27 24.74 26.75
C ARG A 243 -14.76 24.76 26.57
N MET A 244 -14.27 24.21 25.47
CA MET A 244 -12.84 24.24 25.11
C MET A 244 -12.66 24.68 23.65
N PHE A 245 -11.44 25.00 23.25
CA PHE A 245 -11.08 25.25 21.84
C PHE A 245 -9.81 24.45 21.51
N LEU A 246 -9.48 24.33 20.23
CA LEU A 246 -8.26 23.62 19.80
C LEU A 246 -7.16 24.57 19.37
N VAL A 247 -7.53 25.60 18.62
CA VAL A 247 -6.60 26.59 18.08
C VAL A 247 -7.25 27.97 18.20
N ASP A 248 -6.49 28.93 18.70
CA ASP A 248 -6.83 30.34 18.69
C ASP A 248 -5.78 31.10 17.88
N THR A 249 -6.21 31.64 16.75
CA THR A 249 -5.43 32.45 15.82
C THR A 249 -5.88 33.91 15.82
N LEU A 250 -6.86 34.25 16.66
CA LEU A 250 -7.52 35.56 16.69
C LEU A 250 -6.92 36.45 17.78
N SER A 251 -6.69 35.91 18.97
CA SER A 251 -6.15 36.69 20.10
C SER A 251 -4.72 37.19 19.87
N GLY A 252 -3.97 36.60 18.94
CA GLY A 252 -2.61 37.03 18.61
C GLY A 252 -2.49 38.00 17.44
N ARG A 253 -3.61 38.46 16.84
CA ARG A 253 -3.58 39.45 15.75
C ARG A 253 -3.52 40.85 16.34
N GLU A 254 -2.53 41.63 15.92
CA GLU A 254 -2.36 43.02 16.34
C GLU A 254 -2.83 43.98 15.22
N LEU A 255 -3.40 45.11 15.62
CA LEU A 255 -3.85 46.26 14.80
C LEU A 255 -5.05 46.01 13.87
N HIS A 256 -5.00 45.00 12.99
CA HIS A 256 -6.05 44.68 12.01
C HIS A 256 -6.36 43.18 11.98
N LEU A 257 -7.63 42.81 11.77
CA LEU A 257 -8.04 41.40 11.67
C LEU A 257 -7.44 40.68 10.45
N GLU A 258 -7.02 41.40 9.42
CA GLU A 258 -6.39 40.84 8.22
C GLU A 258 -4.90 40.50 8.42
N ASN A 259 -4.29 40.98 9.51
CA ASN A 259 -2.89 40.71 9.81
C ASN A 259 -2.68 39.26 10.27
N LEU A 260 -1.50 38.73 9.96
CA LEU A 260 -1.05 37.45 10.52
C LEU A 260 -0.89 37.57 12.04
N PRO A 261 -1.31 36.57 12.83
CA PRO A 261 -1.12 36.59 14.27
C PRO A 261 0.37 36.48 14.62
N LYS A 262 0.80 37.20 15.65
CA LYS A 262 2.14 37.11 16.23
C LYS A 262 2.29 35.89 17.13
N VAL A 263 1.21 35.49 17.80
CA VAL A 263 1.15 34.34 18.70
C VAL A 263 -0.08 33.51 18.36
N ILE A 264 0.08 32.20 18.23
CA ILE A 264 -1.04 31.26 18.13
C ILE A 264 -1.12 30.42 19.39
N ARG A 265 -2.34 30.17 19.84
CA ARG A 265 -2.62 29.30 20.98
C ARG A 265 -3.08 27.96 20.48
N VAL A 266 -2.44 26.88 20.93
CA VAL A 266 -2.81 25.53 20.50
C VAL A 266 -2.98 24.60 21.70
N ALA A 267 -4.02 23.78 21.67
CA ALA A 267 -4.20 22.68 22.61
C ALA A 267 -3.14 21.59 22.33
N THR A 268 -2.12 21.49 23.17
CA THR A 268 -1.02 20.53 23.01
C THR A 268 -1.27 19.21 23.69
N LYS A 269 -2.10 19.19 24.72
CA LYS A 269 -2.43 17.97 25.46
C LYS A 269 -3.93 17.90 25.69
N ILE A 270 -4.55 16.82 25.23
CA ILE A 270 -5.92 16.47 25.54
C ILE A 270 -5.90 15.03 26.08
N LYS A 271 -6.38 14.85 27.31
CA LYS A 271 -6.45 13.54 27.98
C LYS A 271 -7.88 13.28 28.41
N ILE A 272 -8.45 12.13 28.06
CA ILE A 272 -9.76 11.71 28.56
C ILE A 272 -9.51 10.67 29.65
N SER A 273 -9.97 10.93 30.88
CA SER A 273 -9.78 10.02 32.00
C SER A 273 -11.12 9.41 32.39
N VAL A 274 -11.23 8.08 32.30
CA VAL A 274 -12.40 7.33 32.76
C VAL A 274 -12.01 6.60 34.04
N ASN A 275 -12.70 6.90 35.13
CA ASN A 275 -12.43 6.28 36.42
C ASN A 275 -13.54 5.27 36.74
N LEU A 276 -13.14 4.06 37.16
CA LEU A 276 -14.07 3.06 37.65
C LEU A 276 -14.55 3.42 39.06
N VAL A 277 -15.83 3.15 39.33
CA VAL A 277 -16.41 3.25 40.67
C VAL A 277 -15.93 2.04 41.47
N PRO A 278 -15.15 2.26 42.56
CA PRO A 278 -14.62 1.16 43.34
C PRO A 278 -15.76 0.35 43.99
N LYS A 279 -15.59 -0.98 44.08
CA LYS A 279 -16.51 -1.93 44.74
C LYS A 279 -17.88 -2.13 44.06
N THR A 280 -17.94 -2.12 42.73
CA THR A 280 -19.16 -2.48 41.97
C THR A 280 -18.97 -3.79 41.20
N LEU A 281 -19.92 -4.74 41.33
CA LEU A 281 -19.89 -6.05 40.65
C LEU A 281 -20.02 -5.96 39.13
N LYS A 282 -20.61 -4.86 38.63
CA LYS A 282 -20.84 -4.59 37.20
C LYS A 282 -19.83 -3.63 36.57
N GLY A 283 -18.85 -3.12 37.33
CA GLY A 283 -17.82 -2.21 36.82
C GLY A 283 -18.37 -0.85 36.38
N ASN A 284 -19.16 -0.18 37.22
CA ASN A 284 -19.72 1.13 36.90
C ASN A 284 -18.59 2.16 36.73
N ILE A 285 -18.77 3.13 35.82
CA ILE A 285 -17.81 4.21 35.57
C ILE A 285 -18.36 5.56 36.04
N PHE A 286 -17.46 6.43 36.50
CA PHE A 286 -17.74 7.86 36.62
C PHE A 286 -17.79 8.50 35.24
N LEU A 287 -18.49 9.63 35.15
CA LEU A 287 -18.46 10.47 33.95
C LEU A 287 -17.01 10.77 33.54
N PRO A 288 -16.61 10.54 32.28
CA PRO A 288 -15.27 10.84 31.80
C PRO A 288 -14.86 12.29 32.08
N LEU A 289 -13.59 12.50 32.42
CA LEU A 289 -13.02 13.82 32.64
C LEU A 289 -12.05 14.17 31.53
N ILE A 290 -12.27 15.28 30.82
CA ILE A 290 -11.37 15.72 29.74
C ILE A 290 -10.39 16.74 30.29
N THR A 291 -9.11 16.44 30.30
CA THR A 291 -8.04 17.39 30.67
C THR A 291 -7.45 18.03 29.41
N VAL A 292 -7.37 19.35 29.39
CA VAL A 292 -6.76 20.11 28.28
C VAL A 292 -5.62 20.98 28.80
N ALA A 293 -4.51 21.02 28.05
CA ALA A 293 -3.44 21.99 28.20
C ALA A 293 -3.22 22.73 26.89
N TYR A 294 -2.96 24.02 27.01
CA TYR A 294 -2.67 24.94 25.93
C TYR A 294 -1.27 25.51 26.06
N THR A 295 -0.66 25.80 24.92
CA THR A 295 0.61 26.50 24.82
C THR A 295 0.53 27.59 23.76
N ASP A 296 1.26 28.67 24.02
CA ASP A 296 1.39 29.80 23.11
C ASP A 296 2.64 29.59 22.24
N ILE A 297 2.51 29.79 20.93
CA ILE A 297 3.58 29.62 19.94
C ILE A 297 3.78 30.97 19.25
N GLU A 298 4.97 31.53 19.35
CA GLU A 298 5.35 32.77 18.67
C GLU A 298 5.71 32.48 17.19
N LEU A 299 5.12 33.23 16.28
CA LEU A 299 5.33 33.08 14.84
C LEU A 299 6.45 34.01 14.36
N GLN A 300 7.55 33.42 13.89
CA GLN A 300 8.68 34.14 13.27
C GLN A 300 8.69 33.98 11.74
N ASP A 301 8.41 32.78 11.21
CA ASP A 301 8.22 32.51 9.76
C ASP A 301 7.25 31.34 9.51
N PRO A 302 6.10 31.53 8.83
CA PRO A 302 5.05 30.51 8.68
C PRO A 302 5.34 29.40 7.65
N ALA A 303 6.38 29.57 6.81
CA ALA A 303 6.75 28.61 5.77
C ALA A 303 7.82 27.59 6.20
N SER A 304 8.61 27.87 7.25
CA SER A 304 9.74 27.04 7.69
C SER A 304 9.49 26.30 9.02
N GLN A 305 8.45 26.68 9.78
CA GLN A 305 8.15 26.08 11.07
C GLN A 305 7.17 24.90 10.94
N THR A 306 7.70 23.69 11.09
CA THR A 306 6.94 22.48 11.36
C THR A 306 6.98 22.18 12.85
N VAL A 307 5.83 21.91 13.47
CA VAL A 307 5.80 21.31 14.81
C VAL A 307 6.23 19.85 14.67
N PRO A 308 7.36 19.42 15.26
CA PRO A 308 7.91 18.11 15.00
C PRO A 308 7.19 17.06 15.83
N VAL A 309 6.85 15.95 15.19
CA VAL A 309 6.70 14.68 15.88
C VAL A 309 7.15 13.53 15.00
N ASN A 310 7.94 12.65 15.59
CA ASN A 310 9.03 11.98 14.89
C ASN A 310 8.62 10.79 14.01
N SER A 311 9.40 10.68 12.93
CA SER A 311 9.46 9.63 11.91
C SER A 311 9.91 8.26 12.45
N PHE A 312 9.87 7.25 11.58
CA PHE A 312 10.32 5.85 11.70
C PHE A 312 11.49 5.54 12.69
N LEU A 313 12.48 6.43 12.82
CA LEU A 313 13.56 6.35 13.81
C LEU A 313 13.04 6.29 15.27
N PHE A 314 11.92 6.95 15.57
CA PHE A 314 11.31 6.96 16.90
C PHE A 314 10.65 5.62 17.25
N LEU A 315 10.05 4.93 16.27
CA LEU A 315 9.47 3.61 16.49
C LEU A 315 10.57 2.56 16.79
N LEU A 316 11.72 2.67 16.10
CA LEU A 316 12.91 1.88 16.40
C LEU A 316 13.41 2.15 17.83
N GLN A 317 13.48 3.43 18.23
CA GLN A 317 13.90 3.84 19.56
C GLN A 317 12.94 3.36 20.66
N ILE A 318 11.62 3.43 20.46
CA ILE A 318 10.63 2.89 21.40
C ILE A 318 10.78 1.37 21.54
N THR A 319 10.91 0.67 20.42
CA THR A 319 11.03 -0.80 20.41
C THR A 319 12.31 -1.25 21.09
N LEU A 320 13.43 -0.57 20.81
CA LEU A 320 14.72 -0.80 21.48
C LEU A 320 14.64 -0.49 22.97
N GLY A 321 14.02 0.63 23.35
CA GLY A 321 13.87 1.04 24.75
C GLY A 321 13.00 0.07 25.55
N PHE A 322 11.88 -0.39 24.98
CA PHE A 322 10.99 -1.37 25.61
C PHE A 322 11.66 -2.73 25.78
N LEU A 323 12.27 -3.26 24.73
CA LEU A 323 12.95 -4.56 24.79
C LEU A 323 14.17 -4.51 25.72
N ALA A 324 14.93 -3.40 25.73
CA ALA A 324 16.01 -3.20 26.70
C ALA A 324 15.48 -3.15 28.15
N GLY A 325 14.30 -2.58 28.38
CA GLY A 325 13.63 -2.64 29.68
C GLY A 325 13.31 -4.08 30.11
N ILE A 326 12.84 -4.91 29.19
CA ILE A 326 12.57 -6.33 29.44
C ILE A 326 13.87 -7.11 29.70
N SER A 327 14.96 -6.83 28.98
CA SER A 327 16.24 -7.52 29.26
C SER A 327 16.78 -7.18 30.64
N VAL A 328 16.63 -5.96 31.13
CA VAL A 328 17.03 -5.63 32.52
C VAL A 328 16.33 -6.57 33.50
N ILE A 329 14.99 -6.71 33.39
CA ILE A 329 14.21 -7.57 34.29
C ILE A 329 14.65 -9.03 34.16
N TYR A 330 14.83 -9.52 32.92
CA TYR A 330 15.27 -10.88 32.66
C TYR A 330 16.67 -11.16 33.24
N SER A 331 17.62 -10.23 33.06
CA SER A 331 18.97 -10.35 33.62
C SER A 331 18.97 -10.26 35.15
N VAL A 332 18.07 -9.46 35.76
CA VAL A 332 17.88 -9.46 37.22
C VAL A 332 17.37 -10.82 37.70
N LEU A 333 16.36 -11.40 37.05
CA LEU A 333 15.82 -12.73 37.40
C LEU A 333 16.87 -13.83 37.26
N LYS A 334 17.69 -13.77 36.20
CA LYS A 334 18.80 -14.69 35.95
C LYS A 334 19.88 -14.57 37.03
N THR A 335 20.20 -13.35 37.44
CA THR A 335 21.16 -13.07 38.52
C THR A 335 20.61 -13.51 39.88
N ALA A 336 19.34 -13.24 40.17
CA ALA A 336 18.68 -13.66 41.41
C ALA A 336 18.61 -15.20 41.51
N SER A 337 18.31 -15.88 40.40
CA SER A 337 18.30 -17.34 40.32
C SER A 337 19.70 -17.93 40.54
N TRP A 338 20.73 -17.34 39.95
CA TRP A 338 22.12 -17.73 40.17
C TRP A 338 22.55 -17.52 41.62
N LYS A 339 22.22 -16.36 42.22
CA LYS A 339 22.54 -16.04 43.62
C LYS A 339 21.83 -16.98 44.60
N ARG A 340 20.56 -17.33 44.34
CA ARG A 340 19.81 -18.34 45.12
C ARG A 340 20.49 -19.71 45.11
N ARG A 341 21.12 -20.11 44.00
CA ARG A 341 21.86 -21.39 43.91
C ARG A 341 23.17 -21.38 44.70
N ILE A 342 23.75 -20.20 44.94
CA ILE A 342 24.99 -20.02 45.72
C ILE A 342 24.70 -19.91 47.22
N GLY A 343 23.46 -19.60 47.62
CA GLY A 343 23.06 -19.57 49.03
C GLY A 343 23.59 -18.37 49.84
N SER A 344 24.05 -17.30 49.18
CA SER A 344 24.54 -16.10 49.86
C SER A 344 23.45 -15.02 50.00
N PRO A 345 23.22 -14.45 51.20
CA PRO A 345 22.16 -13.48 51.46
C PRO A 345 22.53 -12.01 51.13
N MET A 346 23.80 -11.68 50.92
CA MET A 346 24.27 -10.29 50.70
C MET A 346 24.54 -9.99 49.23
N ILE A 347 24.27 -8.75 48.80
CA ILE A 347 24.60 -8.28 47.45
C ILE A 347 26.07 -7.86 47.43
N ASP A 348 26.94 -8.78 47.02
CA ASP A 348 28.39 -8.56 46.92
C ASP A 348 28.79 -8.02 45.53
N LEU A 349 29.95 -7.36 45.43
CA LEU A 349 30.52 -6.87 44.16
C LEU A 349 30.55 -7.93 43.02
N PRO A 350 30.87 -9.21 43.26
CA PRO A 350 30.77 -10.27 42.24
C PRO A 350 29.35 -10.48 41.69
N THR A 351 28.32 -10.22 42.49
CA THR A 351 26.90 -10.32 42.08
C THR A 351 26.56 -9.21 41.08
N VAL A 352 27.07 -8.00 41.33
CA VAL A 352 26.91 -6.84 40.43
C VAL A 352 27.64 -7.08 39.11
N ILE A 353 28.87 -7.62 39.15
CA ILE A 353 29.63 -7.98 37.95
C ILE A 353 28.90 -9.05 37.14
N LYS A 354 28.35 -10.09 37.79
CA LYS A 354 27.56 -11.12 37.10
C LYS A 354 26.28 -10.58 36.47
N PHE A 355 25.59 -9.65 37.14
CA PHE A 355 24.43 -8.96 36.58
C PHE A 355 24.81 -8.19 35.30
N LEU A 356 25.88 -7.39 35.33
CA LEU A 356 26.34 -6.62 34.18
C LEU A 356 26.70 -7.51 32.99
N LEU A 357 27.34 -8.66 33.23
CA LEU A 357 27.67 -9.63 32.18
C LEU A 357 26.43 -10.30 31.58
N PHE A 358 25.45 -10.68 32.40
CA PHE A 358 24.18 -11.21 31.89
C PHE A 358 23.38 -10.15 31.13
N TYR A 359 23.35 -8.92 31.64
CA TYR A 359 22.68 -7.80 30.98
C TYR A 359 23.30 -7.45 29.63
N ALA A 360 24.63 -7.38 29.54
CA ALA A 360 25.32 -7.14 28.28
C ALA A 360 25.00 -8.23 27.24
N GLY A 361 24.93 -9.50 27.65
CA GLY A 361 24.56 -10.61 26.76
C GLY A 361 23.09 -10.55 26.30
N ASP A 362 22.16 -10.30 27.23
CA ASP A 362 20.74 -10.23 26.90
C ASP A 362 20.42 -8.99 26.03
N LEU A 363 21.13 -7.86 26.25
CA LEU A 363 21.03 -6.65 25.43
C LEU A 363 21.58 -6.86 24.01
N ALA A 364 22.70 -7.59 23.85
CA ALA A 364 23.25 -7.92 22.54
C ALA A 364 22.26 -8.73 21.69
N ASN A 365 21.53 -9.68 22.30
CA ASN A 365 20.50 -10.46 21.62
C ASN A 365 19.34 -9.59 21.11
N ILE A 366 18.93 -8.56 21.87
CA ILE A 366 17.89 -7.61 21.45
C ILE A 366 18.36 -6.76 20.28
N PHE A 367 19.57 -6.21 20.35
CA PHE A 367 20.12 -5.42 19.24
C PHE A 367 20.23 -6.25 17.96
N PHE A 368 20.64 -7.51 18.08
CA PHE A 368 20.64 -8.44 16.96
C PHE A 368 19.24 -8.65 16.38
N LEU A 369 18.24 -8.94 17.22
CA LEU A 369 16.85 -9.17 16.80
C LEU A 369 16.26 -7.96 16.04
N VAL A 370 16.43 -6.75 16.60
CA VAL A 370 15.91 -5.52 16.00
C VAL A 370 16.64 -5.20 14.69
N THR A 371 17.97 -5.34 14.65
CA THR A 371 18.76 -5.10 13.44
C THR A 371 18.39 -6.08 12.34
N VAL A 372 18.24 -7.37 12.63
CA VAL A 372 17.79 -8.38 11.67
C VAL A 372 16.37 -8.09 11.19
N GLY A 373 15.44 -7.75 12.08
CA GLY A 373 14.06 -7.39 11.72
C GLY A 373 13.99 -6.19 10.78
N THR A 374 14.76 -5.13 11.05
CA THR A 374 14.86 -3.99 10.14
C THR A 374 15.58 -4.32 8.83
N GLY A 375 16.60 -5.19 8.87
CA GLY A 375 17.29 -5.68 7.69
C GLY A 375 16.36 -6.47 6.76
N LEU A 376 15.50 -7.32 7.31
CA LEU A 376 14.48 -8.07 6.55
C LEU A 376 13.52 -7.14 5.80
N TYR A 377 13.10 -6.03 6.40
CA TYR A 377 12.26 -5.04 5.72
C TYR A 377 12.97 -4.43 4.49
N TRP A 378 14.24 -4.06 4.63
CA TRP A 378 15.03 -3.56 3.50
C TRP A 378 15.30 -4.63 2.43
N LEU A 379 15.46 -5.90 2.83
CA LEU A 379 15.65 -7.01 1.90
C LEU A 379 14.44 -7.22 0.99
N VAL A 380 13.21 -6.93 1.44
CA VAL A 380 12.01 -6.96 0.58
C VAL A 380 12.14 -5.97 -0.58
N PHE A 381 12.63 -4.76 -0.31
CA PHE A 381 12.85 -3.74 -1.35
C PHE A 381 13.95 -4.18 -2.34
N PHE A 382 15.09 -4.68 -1.83
CA PHE A 382 16.17 -5.18 -2.69
C PHE A 382 15.79 -6.42 -3.50
N LYS A 383 14.92 -7.29 -2.98
CA LYS A 383 14.44 -8.48 -3.68
C LYS A 383 13.71 -8.12 -4.98
N VAL A 384 13.02 -6.98 -5.05
CA VAL A 384 12.34 -6.54 -6.28
C VAL A 384 13.35 -6.17 -7.36
N LEU A 385 14.37 -5.38 -7.01
CA LEU A 385 15.45 -5.01 -7.94
C LEU A 385 16.16 -6.25 -8.49
N LEU A 386 16.45 -7.23 -7.62
CA LEU A 386 17.09 -8.48 -8.01
C LEU A 386 16.18 -9.35 -8.89
N ASN A 387 14.87 -9.39 -8.62
CA ASN A 387 13.94 -10.14 -9.47
C ASN A 387 13.78 -9.50 -10.85
N MET A 388 13.82 -8.17 -10.96
CA MET A 388 13.89 -7.48 -12.26
C MET A 388 15.15 -7.89 -13.05
N LEU A 389 16.29 -7.93 -12.38
CA LEU A 389 17.55 -8.40 -12.97
C LEU A 389 17.46 -9.89 -13.37
N GLN A 390 16.82 -10.72 -12.55
CA GLN A 390 16.60 -12.14 -12.85
C GLN A 390 15.70 -12.32 -14.08
N LEU A 391 14.62 -11.55 -14.19
CA LEU A 391 13.72 -11.59 -15.35
C LEU A 391 14.45 -11.12 -16.61
N LEU A 392 15.23 -10.05 -16.52
CA LEU A 392 16.08 -9.56 -17.61
C LEU A 392 17.09 -10.63 -18.03
N HIS A 393 17.78 -11.27 -17.08
CA HIS A 393 18.70 -12.37 -17.35
C HIS A 393 17.99 -13.55 -18.02
N LYS A 394 16.78 -13.91 -17.59
CA LYS A 394 15.96 -14.94 -18.26
C LYS A 394 15.63 -14.55 -19.71
N ILE A 395 15.23 -13.30 -19.97
CA ILE A 395 14.99 -12.80 -21.33
C ILE A 395 16.27 -12.86 -22.17
N LEU A 396 17.43 -12.50 -21.60
CA LEU A 396 18.72 -12.57 -22.29
C LEU A 396 19.13 -14.00 -22.61
N ASN A 397 18.97 -14.94 -21.67
CA ASN A 397 19.22 -16.36 -21.95
C ASN A 397 18.24 -16.91 -23.00
N GLN A 398 17.01 -16.40 -23.04
CA GLN A 398 16.05 -16.79 -24.06
C GLN A 398 16.43 -16.34 -25.48
N LEU A 399 17.22 -15.27 -25.62
CA LEU A 399 17.79 -14.85 -26.91
C LEU A 399 18.89 -15.79 -27.40
N THR A 400 19.55 -16.51 -26.50
CA THR A 400 20.66 -17.40 -26.85
C THR A 400 20.20 -18.82 -27.16
N ILE A 401 18.91 -19.15 -26.92
CA ILE A 401 18.35 -20.47 -27.20
C ILE A 401 18.42 -20.76 -28.69
N ASP A 402 18.99 -21.92 -29.01
CA ASP A 402 19.07 -22.45 -30.35
C ASP A 402 18.01 -23.53 -30.51
N ILE A 403 17.07 -23.34 -31.43
CA ILE A 403 16.02 -24.32 -31.74
C ILE A 403 16.10 -24.69 -33.22
N PHE A 404 16.00 -25.99 -33.50
CA PHE A 404 15.98 -26.53 -34.84
C PHE A 404 14.94 -27.64 -34.97
N PHE A 405 14.22 -27.65 -36.09
CA PHE A 405 13.22 -28.68 -36.41
C PHE A 405 13.82 -29.68 -37.38
N ILE A 406 13.82 -30.96 -37.00
CA ILE A 406 14.33 -32.07 -37.79
C ILE A 406 13.15 -32.71 -38.52
N ASP A 407 13.16 -32.66 -39.84
CA ASP A 407 12.12 -33.27 -40.68
C ASP A 407 12.58 -34.66 -41.15
N TRP A 408 11.85 -35.69 -40.73
CA TRP A 408 12.14 -37.10 -41.02
C TRP A 408 11.49 -37.59 -42.32
N GLU A 409 10.68 -36.77 -42.98
CA GLU A 409 9.98 -37.17 -44.20
C GLU A 409 10.95 -37.35 -45.37
N ARG A 410 10.75 -38.43 -46.12
CA ARG A 410 11.59 -38.80 -47.24
C ARG A 410 10.93 -38.41 -48.56
N PRO A 411 11.70 -38.03 -49.58
CA PRO A 411 11.13 -37.70 -50.89
C PRO A 411 10.43 -38.92 -51.51
N LYS A 412 9.11 -38.80 -51.75
CA LYS A 412 8.27 -39.85 -52.35
C LYS A 412 8.29 -39.78 -53.88
N GLY A 413 9.28 -40.44 -54.49
CA GLY A 413 9.37 -40.63 -55.95
C GLY A 413 10.49 -39.83 -56.62
N LYS A 414 10.54 -39.89 -57.95
CA LYS A 414 11.54 -39.22 -58.79
C LYS A 414 10.85 -38.42 -59.90
N ILE A 415 11.22 -37.15 -60.04
CA ILE A 415 10.80 -36.27 -61.13
C ILE A 415 11.87 -36.30 -62.23
N LEU A 416 11.47 -36.44 -63.49
CA LEU A 416 12.37 -36.23 -64.62
C LEU A 416 12.61 -34.72 -64.80
N LYS A 417 13.85 -34.27 -64.63
CA LYS A 417 14.25 -32.92 -65.06
C LYS A 417 14.84 -33.02 -66.47
N SER A 418 14.15 -32.47 -67.47
CA SER A 418 14.73 -32.25 -68.81
C SER A 418 15.62 -31.02 -68.77
N VAL A 419 16.93 -31.19 -68.99
CA VAL A 419 17.84 -30.07 -69.18
C VAL A 419 17.65 -29.50 -70.59
N GLN A 420 17.53 -28.18 -70.71
CA GLN A 420 17.44 -27.50 -71.99
C GLN A 420 18.83 -27.55 -72.67
N GLY A 421 19.01 -28.54 -73.55
CA GLY A 421 20.25 -28.74 -74.33
C GLY A 421 21.13 -29.88 -73.80
N GLY A 422 20.84 -31.12 -74.25
CA GLY A 422 21.64 -32.33 -74.00
C GLY A 422 20.80 -33.48 -73.46
N GLY A 423 20.72 -34.59 -74.20
CA GLY A 423 19.80 -35.72 -74.01
C GLY A 423 19.96 -36.59 -72.76
N ASP A 424 20.56 -36.07 -71.68
CA ASP A 424 20.69 -36.78 -70.41
C ASP A 424 19.48 -36.52 -69.51
N ILE A 425 18.60 -37.52 -69.39
CA ILE A 425 17.49 -37.53 -68.44
C ILE A 425 18.06 -37.72 -67.03
N LYS A 426 18.17 -36.63 -66.26
CA LYS A 426 18.50 -36.71 -64.83
C LYS A 426 17.21 -36.82 -64.02
N THR A 427 17.02 -37.95 -63.34
CA THR A 427 15.95 -38.14 -62.36
C THR A 427 16.36 -37.47 -61.04
N ALA A 428 15.61 -36.46 -60.58
CA ALA A 428 15.79 -35.84 -59.28
C ALA A 428 14.70 -36.35 -58.30
N PRO A 429 15.00 -36.52 -57.01
CA PRO A 429 13.96 -36.85 -56.03
C PRO A 429 12.90 -35.75 -55.95
N THR A 430 11.64 -36.13 -55.74
CA THR A 430 10.55 -35.17 -55.49
C THR A 430 10.83 -34.33 -54.24
N PRO A 431 10.61 -33.02 -54.24
CA PRO A 431 10.79 -32.21 -53.04
C PRO A 431 9.80 -32.59 -51.94
N VAL A 432 10.24 -32.53 -50.68
CA VAL A 432 9.42 -32.77 -49.49
C VAL A 432 8.63 -31.50 -49.15
N SER A 433 7.39 -31.65 -48.65
CA SER A 433 6.55 -30.54 -48.21
C SER A 433 7.10 -29.90 -46.93
N ILE A 434 7.23 -28.57 -46.92
CA ILE A 434 7.70 -27.79 -45.75
C ILE A 434 6.58 -27.44 -44.76
N TRP A 435 5.31 -27.62 -45.14
CA TRP A 435 4.16 -27.14 -44.36
C TRP A 435 4.07 -27.72 -42.96
N ARG A 436 4.49 -28.98 -42.77
CA ARG A 436 4.56 -29.62 -41.44
C ARG A 436 5.50 -28.86 -40.52
N THR A 437 6.65 -28.40 -41.01
CA THR A 437 7.60 -27.60 -40.23
C THR A 437 7.01 -26.24 -39.86
N TYR A 438 6.26 -25.60 -40.77
CA TYR A 438 5.55 -24.36 -40.44
C TYR A 438 4.43 -24.55 -39.42
N LEU A 439 3.70 -25.67 -39.48
CA LEU A 439 2.69 -26.02 -38.48
C LEU A 439 3.32 -26.13 -37.10
N ILE A 440 4.38 -26.93 -36.96
CA ILE A 440 5.09 -27.10 -35.68
C ILE A 440 5.72 -25.78 -35.21
N ALA A 441 6.28 -24.97 -36.11
CA ALA A 441 6.85 -23.67 -35.77
C ALA A 441 5.78 -22.70 -35.23
N ASN A 442 4.58 -22.70 -35.81
CA ASN A 442 3.46 -21.88 -35.36
C ASN A 442 2.93 -22.33 -34.00
N GLU A 443 2.76 -23.63 -33.80
CA GLU A 443 2.34 -24.15 -32.50
C GLU A 443 3.40 -23.87 -31.42
N TRP A 444 4.69 -24.00 -31.75
CA TRP A 444 5.78 -23.60 -30.86
C TRP A 444 5.72 -22.10 -30.54
N ASN A 445 5.44 -21.22 -31.52
CA ASN A 445 5.28 -19.79 -31.29
C ASN A 445 4.12 -19.48 -30.32
N CYS A 446 3.00 -20.21 -30.46
CA CYS A 446 1.84 -20.06 -29.60
C CYS A 446 2.13 -20.45 -28.15
N ILE A 447 2.79 -21.59 -27.90
CA ILE A 447 3.02 -22.10 -26.53
C ILE A 447 4.06 -21.29 -25.73
N GLN A 448 4.88 -20.46 -26.38
CA GLN A 448 5.97 -19.70 -25.73
C GLN A 448 5.51 -18.77 -24.60
N THR A 449 4.32 -18.20 -24.74
CA THR A 449 3.77 -17.22 -23.78
C THR A 449 2.58 -17.74 -22.99
N VAL A 450 2.25 -19.03 -23.11
CA VAL A 450 1.19 -19.67 -22.34
C VAL A 450 1.58 -19.71 -20.86
N ARG A 451 0.64 -19.31 -20.01
CA ARG A 451 0.75 -19.22 -18.54
C ARG A 451 -0.20 -20.23 -17.93
N LYS A 452 0.14 -20.81 -16.78
CA LYS A 452 -0.76 -21.75 -16.09
C LYS A 452 -1.96 -21.07 -15.47
N HIS A 453 -1.81 -19.80 -15.08
CA HIS A 453 -2.87 -18.99 -14.51
C HIS A 453 -3.29 -17.88 -15.49
N ASN A 454 -4.50 -17.38 -15.35
CA ASN A 454 -5.00 -16.30 -16.21
C ASN A 454 -4.69 -14.94 -15.55
N PRO A 455 -3.80 -14.11 -16.13
CA PRO A 455 -3.38 -12.85 -15.51
C PRO A 455 -4.53 -11.84 -15.35
N ILE A 456 -5.48 -11.83 -16.28
CA ILE A 456 -6.65 -10.95 -16.22
C ILE A 456 -7.51 -11.34 -15.01
N PHE A 457 -7.85 -12.63 -14.92
CA PHE A 457 -8.65 -13.14 -13.81
C PHE A 457 -7.95 -12.96 -12.46
N GLN A 458 -6.61 -13.13 -12.40
CA GLN A 458 -5.80 -12.87 -11.21
C GLN A 458 -5.98 -11.43 -10.70
N VAL A 459 -5.81 -10.42 -11.57
CA VAL A 459 -5.94 -9.01 -11.19
C VAL A 459 -7.36 -8.68 -10.71
N PHE A 460 -8.38 -9.13 -11.44
CA PHE A 460 -9.78 -8.92 -11.06
C PHE A 460 -10.14 -9.59 -9.74
N ALA A 461 -9.71 -10.83 -9.52
CA ALA A 461 -9.99 -11.57 -8.30
C ALA A 461 -9.31 -10.91 -7.08
N VAL A 462 -8.06 -10.46 -7.22
CA VAL A 462 -7.36 -9.73 -6.15
C VAL A 462 -8.08 -8.43 -5.81
N LEU A 463 -8.47 -7.63 -6.81
CA LEU A 463 -9.24 -6.40 -6.57
C LEU A 463 -10.59 -6.67 -5.93
N PHE A 464 -11.29 -7.72 -6.35
CA PHE A 464 -12.55 -8.12 -5.76
C PHE A 464 -12.39 -8.46 -4.27
N VAL A 465 -11.37 -9.24 -3.91
CA VAL A 465 -11.12 -9.59 -2.50
C VAL A 465 -10.70 -8.37 -1.68
N LEU A 466 -9.81 -7.52 -2.20
CA LEU A 466 -9.30 -6.38 -1.44
C LEU A 466 -10.35 -5.26 -1.28
N GLU A 467 -11.00 -4.85 -2.35
CA GLU A 467 -11.92 -3.70 -2.33
C GLU A 467 -13.38 -4.12 -2.09
N ILE A 468 -13.88 -5.15 -2.77
CA ILE A 468 -15.32 -5.50 -2.74
C ILE A 468 -15.66 -6.33 -1.50
N LEU A 469 -14.83 -7.34 -1.15
CA LEU A 469 -15.01 -8.08 0.11
C LEU A 469 -14.49 -7.30 1.34
N GLY A 470 -13.81 -6.16 1.12
CA GLY A 470 -13.35 -5.29 2.19
C GLY A 470 -12.11 -5.78 2.94
N PHE A 471 -11.32 -6.71 2.39
CA PHE A 471 -10.05 -7.12 3.03
C PHE A 471 -9.05 -5.97 3.14
N GLY A 472 -9.17 -4.92 2.31
CA GLY A 472 -8.43 -3.68 2.45
C GLY A 472 -8.64 -3.02 3.82
N ASN A 473 -9.79 -3.21 4.47
CA ASN A 473 -10.07 -2.67 5.80
C ASN A 473 -9.18 -3.29 6.89
N LEU A 474 -8.71 -4.53 6.71
CA LEU A 474 -7.77 -5.20 7.62
C LEU A 474 -6.41 -4.52 7.65
N THR A 475 -6.07 -3.65 6.69
CA THR A 475 -4.79 -2.94 6.64
C THR A 475 -4.70 -1.75 7.60
N SER A 476 -5.83 -1.37 8.19
CA SER A 476 -5.91 -0.24 9.12
C SER A 476 -5.37 -0.57 10.51
N MET A 477 -4.81 0.43 11.20
CA MET A 477 -4.35 0.32 12.59
C MET A 477 -5.53 0.37 13.57
N ASP A 478 -6.54 -0.49 13.38
CA ASP A 478 -7.72 -0.57 14.24
C ASP A 478 -7.73 -1.90 15.01
N SER A 479 -8.27 -1.92 16.22
CA SER A 479 -8.53 -3.17 16.97
C SER A 479 -9.64 -4.00 16.34
N ASP A 480 -10.57 -3.35 15.65
CA ASP A 480 -11.69 -4.05 15.03
C ASP A 480 -11.26 -4.61 13.66
N SER A 481 -11.28 -5.93 13.54
CA SER A 481 -10.94 -6.69 12.33
C SER A 481 -12.14 -6.87 11.40
N SER A 482 -13.18 -6.05 11.58
CA SER A 482 -14.41 -6.14 10.80
C SER A 482 -14.18 -5.80 9.31
N LEU A 483 -14.64 -6.68 8.43
CA LEU A 483 -14.59 -6.50 6.97
C LEU A 483 -15.56 -5.40 6.49
N ASN A 484 -16.69 -5.24 7.18
CA ASN A 484 -17.74 -4.27 6.83
C ASN A 484 -17.62 -3.01 7.69
N ARG A 485 -17.11 -1.92 7.08
CA ARG A 485 -17.12 -0.60 7.71
C ARG A 485 -18.27 0.26 7.19
N THR A 486 -19.14 0.70 8.10
CA THR A 486 -20.13 1.75 7.81
C THR A 486 -19.43 3.11 7.70
N ALA A 487 -19.88 3.95 6.77
CA ALA A 487 -19.31 5.27 6.41
C ALA A 487 -19.14 6.29 7.57
N VAL A 488 -19.62 5.97 8.77
CA VAL A 488 -19.52 6.81 9.98
C VAL A 488 -18.11 6.75 10.62
N ASN A 489 -17.31 5.71 10.34
CA ASN A 489 -15.96 5.55 10.87
C ASN A 489 -14.92 6.03 9.85
N ILE A 490 -14.56 7.31 9.92
CA ILE A 490 -13.63 7.96 9.00
C ILE A 490 -12.16 7.68 9.36
N VAL A 491 -11.46 7.11 8.37
CA VAL A 491 -10.00 7.13 8.07
C VAL A 491 -9.06 6.96 9.26
N VAL A 492 -8.93 5.71 9.72
CA VAL A 492 -7.76 5.24 10.47
C VAL A 492 -6.60 5.04 9.47
N PRO A 493 -5.40 5.60 9.71
CA PRO A 493 -4.26 5.41 8.81
C PRO A 493 -3.88 3.92 8.70
N SER A 494 -3.62 3.46 7.48
CA SER A 494 -3.16 2.09 7.22
C SER A 494 -1.70 1.92 7.64
N SER A 495 -1.35 0.76 8.20
CA SER A 495 0.05 0.44 8.47
C SER A 495 0.72 -0.14 7.20
N PRO A 496 1.90 0.37 6.77
CA PRO A 496 2.55 -0.12 5.56
C PRO A 496 2.88 -1.62 5.60
N THR A 497 3.26 -2.13 6.78
CA THR A 497 3.60 -3.55 6.96
C THR A 497 2.39 -4.47 6.82
N LEU A 498 1.25 -4.11 7.43
CA LEU A 498 0.03 -4.90 7.32
C LEU A 498 -0.57 -4.81 5.93
N ARG A 499 -0.48 -3.62 5.30
CA ARG A 499 -0.87 -3.40 3.91
C ARG A 499 -0.11 -4.32 2.96
N TYR A 500 1.22 -4.37 3.08
CA TYR A 500 2.06 -5.31 2.33
C TYR A 500 1.69 -6.78 2.63
N GLY A 501 1.52 -7.14 3.91
CA GLY A 501 1.21 -8.50 4.32
C GLY A 501 -0.12 -9.01 3.77
N VAL A 502 -1.19 -8.22 3.86
CA VAL A 502 -2.51 -8.57 3.33
C VAL A 502 -2.47 -8.62 1.80
N ALA A 503 -1.90 -7.61 1.14
CA ALA A 503 -1.80 -7.56 -0.32
C ALA A 503 -1.05 -8.77 -0.90
N SER A 504 0.14 -9.06 -0.38
CA SER A 504 0.96 -10.20 -0.84
C SER A 504 0.30 -11.55 -0.55
N SER A 505 -0.32 -11.71 0.62
CA SER A 505 -1.01 -12.95 0.98
C SER A 505 -2.21 -13.22 0.06
N VAL A 506 -3.04 -12.21 -0.19
CA VAL A 506 -4.20 -12.35 -1.09
C VAL A 506 -3.75 -12.70 -2.51
N TRP A 507 -2.73 -12.00 -3.02
CA TRP A 507 -2.19 -12.27 -4.36
C TRP A 507 -1.67 -13.70 -4.52
N LEU A 508 -0.83 -14.15 -3.58
CA LEU A 508 -0.25 -15.49 -3.63
C LEU A 508 -1.30 -16.60 -3.44
N MET A 509 -2.27 -16.41 -2.54
CA MET A 509 -3.31 -17.41 -2.30
C MET A 509 -4.18 -17.63 -3.54
N ILE A 510 -4.59 -16.55 -4.22
CA ILE A 510 -5.37 -16.66 -5.47
C ILE A 510 -4.51 -17.30 -6.58
N GLY A 511 -3.24 -16.90 -6.70
CA GLY A 511 -2.34 -17.46 -7.72
C GLY A 511 -2.09 -18.96 -7.51
N LEU A 512 -1.84 -19.38 -6.27
CA LEU A 512 -1.68 -20.79 -5.91
C LEU A 512 -2.96 -21.59 -6.16
N MET A 513 -4.13 -21.02 -5.85
CA MET A 513 -5.41 -21.68 -6.12
C MET A 513 -5.63 -21.88 -7.62
N GLN A 514 -5.29 -20.88 -8.46
CA GLN A 514 -5.36 -21.01 -9.92
C GLN A 514 -4.40 -22.06 -10.48
N ILE A 515 -3.14 -22.06 -10.02
CA ILE A 515 -2.14 -23.05 -10.47
C ILE A 515 -2.58 -24.46 -10.07
N THR A 516 -3.06 -24.63 -8.83
CA THR A 516 -3.55 -25.93 -8.34
C THR A 516 -4.77 -26.39 -9.13
N PHE A 517 -5.70 -25.48 -9.44
CA PHE A 517 -6.86 -25.78 -10.28
C PHE A 517 -6.43 -26.19 -11.70
N CYS A 518 -5.49 -25.46 -12.30
CA CYS A 518 -4.99 -25.74 -13.63
C CYS A 518 -4.33 -27.13 -13.69
N THR A 519 -3.39 -27.42 -12.77
CA THR A 519 -2.65 -28.68 -12.79
C THR A 519 -3.47 -29.90 -12.34
N LEU A 520 -4.38 -29.77 -11.37
CA LEU A 520 -5.18 -30.92 -10.92
C LEU A 520 -6.41 -31.20 -11.77
N PHE A 521 -7.06 -30.16 -12.30
CA PHE A 521 -8.32 -30.30 -13.01
C PHE A 521 -8.20 -29.98 -14.50
N TYR A 522 -7.66 -28.82 -14.87
CA TYR A 522 -7.66 -28.39 -16.27
C TYR A 522 -6.76 -29.27 -17.14
N GLU A 523 -5.50 -29.47 -16.75
CA GLU A 523 -4.52 -30.31 -17.47
C GLU A 523 -4.98 -31.78 -17.53
N ARG A 524 -5.64 -32.26 -16.47
CA ARG A 524 -6.05 -33.67 -16.37
C ARG A 524 -7.35 -34.01 -17.12
N PHE A 525 -8.33 -33.11 -17.15
CA PHE A 525 -9.66 -33.39 -17.69
C PHE A 525 -10.01 -32.62 -18.97
N VAL A 526 -9.36 -31.48 -19.23
CA VAL A 526 -9.71 -30.60 -20.36
C VAL A 526 -8.64 -30.67 -21.43
N GLU A 527 -7.45 -30.17 -21.13
CA GLU A 527 -6.42 -29.95 -22.14
C GLU A 527 -5.03 -29.74 -21.53
N ASP A 528 -4.06 -30.53 -21.97
CA ASP A 528 -2.64 -30.34 -21.72
C ASP A 528 -1.94 -29.89 -23.00
N LYS A 529 -1.69 -28.58 -23.10
CA LYS A 529 -1.05 -27.96 -24.28
C LYS A 529 0.37 -28.45 -24.53
N ILE A 530 1.11 -28.82 -23.46
CA ILE A 530 2.51 -29.27 -23.59
C ILE A 530 2.53 -30.69 -24.15
N ARG A 531 1.68 -31.57 -23.62
CA ARG A 531 1.55 -32.94 -24.14
C ARG A 531 1.01 -32.98 -25.58
N GLN A 532 -0.03 -32.19 -25.88
CA GLN A 532 -0.56 -32.07 -27.24
C GLN A 532 0.49 -31.61 -28.25
N PHE A 533 1.41 -30.74 -27.87
CA PHE A 533 2.51 -30.31 -28.73
C PHE A 533 3.45 -31.48 -29.05
N VAL A 534 3.82 -32.29 -28.05
CA VAL A 534 4.65 -33.49 -28.26
C VAL A 534 3.94 -34.51 -29.17
N ASP A 535 2.64 -34.76 -28.91
CA ASP A 535 1.80 -35.61 -29.76
C ASP A 535 1.79 -35.10 -31.21
N LEU A 536 1.62 -33.79 -31.41
CA LEU A 536 1.62 -33.18 -32.74
C LEU A 536 2.96 -33.34 -33.46
N CYS A 537 4.09 -33.25 -32.75
CA CYS A 537 5.42 -33.52 -33.30
C CYS A 537 5.53 -34.95 -33.84
N SER A 538 5.06 -35.95 -33.07
CA SER A 538 5.06 -37.36 -33.48
C SER A 538 4.18 -37.62 -34.71
N MET A 539 2.97 -37.02 -34.75
CA MET A 539 2.05 -37.14 -35.89
C MET A 539 2.56 -36.45 -37.14
N SER A 540 3.27 -35.32 -36.98
CA SER A 540 3.82 -34.54 -38.10
C SER A 540 5.16 -35.06 -38.62
N ASN A 541 5.72 -36.11 -38.00
CA ASN A 541 7.02 -36.69 -38.34
C ASN A 541 8.19 -35.66 -38.24
N ILE A 542 8.12 -34.77 -37.24
CA ILE A 542 9.11 -33.72 -36.99
C ILE A 542 9.59 -33.80 -35.55
N SER A 543 10.91 -33.86 -35.35
CA SER A 543 11.52 -33.77 -34.02
C SER A 543 12.03 -32.36 -33.73
N VAL A 544 12.04 -31.98 -32.47
CA VAL A 544 12.50 -30.65 -32.04
C VAL A 544 13.78 -30.79 -31.25
N PHE A 545 14.83 -30.11 -31.70
CA PHE A 545 16.13 -30.07 -31.03
C PHE A 545 16.37 -28.68 -30.46
N ILE A 546 16.48 -28.58 -29.14
CA ILE A 546 16.55 -27.32 -28.40
C ILE A 546 17.85 -27.32 -27.60
N LEU A 547 18.64 -26.27 -27.72
CA LEU A 547 19.80 -26.01 -26.87
C LEU A 547 19.54 -24.73 -26.08
N SER A 548 19.28 -24.90 -24.78
CA SER A 548 19.10 -23.79 -23.83
C SER A 548 20.44 -23.12 -23.51
N HIS A 549 21.50 -23.92 -23.48
CA HIS A 549 22.88 -23.47 -23.30
C HIS A 549 23.77 -24.07 -24.40
N LYS A 550 25.07 -23.76 -24.38
CA LYS A 550 26.01 -24.21 -25.42
C LYS A 550 25.98 -25.72 -25.63
N CYS A 551 26.00 -26.51 -24.57
CA CYS A 551 26.05 -27.98 -24.64
C CYS A 551 24.88 -28.68 -23.92
N PHE A 552 23.90 -27.93 -23.45
CA PHE A 552 22.76 -28.46 -22.71
C PHE A 552 21.43 -27.98 -23.32
N GLY A 553 20.44 -28.86 -23.34
CA GLY A 553 19.08 -28.50 -23.72
C GLY A 553 18.14 -29.69 -23.70
N TYR A 554 17.22 -29.72 -24.67
CA TYR A 554 16.10 -30.65 -24.71
C TYR A 554 15.93 -31.22 -26.11
N TYR A 555 15.51 -32.47 -26.20
CA TYR A 555 15.16 -33.14 -27.44
C TYR A 555 13.75 -33.72 -27.32
N ILE A 556 12.90 -33.37 -28.27
CA ILE A 556 11.56 -33.91 -28.42
C ILE A 556 11.60 -34.83 -29.64
N HIS A 557 11.46 -36.13 -29.39
CA HIS A 557 11.36 -37.13 -30.41
C HIS A 557 9.97 -37.08 -31.04
N GLY A 558 9.93 -36.87 -32.34
CA GLY A 558 8.70 -36.77 -33.12
C GLY A 558 8.78 -37.53 -34.43
N ARG A 559 9.51 -38.65 -34.46
CA ARG A 559 9.53 -39.52 -35.63
C ARG A 559 8.25 -40.35 -35.61
N SER A 560 7.45 -40.26 -36.67
CA SER A 560 6.20 -41.02 -36.77
C SER A 560 6.50 -42.51 -36.82
N VAL A 561 5.72 -43.31 -36.08
CA VAL A 561 5.80 -44.79 -36.09
C VAL A 561 5.49 -45.38 -37.46
N HIS A 562 4.72 -44.65 -38.29
CA HIS A 562 4.41 -45.03 -39.67
C HIS A 562 5.51 -44.62 -40.66
N GLY A 563 6.49 -43.82 -40.23
CA GLY A 563 7.62 -43.36 -41.02
C GLY A 563 7.30 -42.29 -42.07
N HIS A 564 6.06 -41.83 -42.14
CA HIS A 564 5.58 -40.78 -43.01
C HIS A 564 4.38 -40.06 -42.39
N ALA A 565 4.21 -38.77 -42.70
CA ALA A 565 3.09 -37.95 -42.21
C ALA A 565 2.23 -37.35 -43.32
N ASP A 566 2.80 -37.04 -44.48
CA ASP A 566 2.06 -36.49 -45.63
C ASP A 566 1.18 -37.59 -46.26
N THR A 567 -0.07 -37.68 -45.82
CA THR A 567 -1.07 -38.70 -46.17
C THR A 567 -2.45 -38.08 -46.41
N ASP A 568 -3.33 -38.82 -47.09
CA ASP A 568 -4.74 -38.43 -47.22
C ASP A 568 -5.50 -38.65 -45.89
N MET A 569 -6.63 -37.97 -45.72
CA MET A 569 -7.46 -38.05 -44.51
C MET A 569 -7.84 -39.50 -44.15
N GLN A 570 -8.10 -40.34 -45.15
CA GLN A 570 -8.46 -41.75 -44.92
C GLN A 570 -7.29 -42.55 -44.32
N GLU A 571 -6.09 -42.36 -44.85
CA GLU A 571 -4.88 -43.02 -44.40
C GLU A 571 -4.47 -42.54 -43.01
N MET A 572 -4.57 -41.23 -42.74
CA MET A 572 -4.34 -40.67 -41.41
C MET A 572 -5.27 -41.29 -40.36
N ASN A 573 -6.57 -41.40 -40.65
CA ASN A 573 -7.52 -42.04 -39.72
C ASN A 573 -7.23 -43.54 -39.51
N LEU A 574 -6.78 -44.25 -40.54
CA LEU A 574 -6.37 -45.65 -40.41
C LEU A 574 -5.11 -45.79 -39.53
N ASN A 575 -4.16 -44.89 -39.67
CA ASN A 575 -2.93 -44.84 -38.87
C ASN A 575 -3.25 -44.59 -37.39
N LEU A 576 -4.12 -43.62 -37.10
CA LEU A 576 -4.61 -43.34 -35.74
C LEU A 576 -5.35 -44.54 -35.13
N LYS A 577 -6.16 -45.24 -35.94
CA LYS A 577 -6.87 -46.44 -35.48
C LYS A 577 -5.91 -47.57 -35.13
N ARG A 578 -4.86 -47.78 -35.94
CA ARG A 578 -3.81 -48.79 -35.65
C ARG A 578 -3.03 -48.46 -34.38
N GLU A 579 -2.75 -47.18 -34.12
CA GLU A 579 -2.13 -46.74 -32.86
C GLU A 579 -3.05 -47.00 -31.66
N ALA A 580 -4.35 -46.66 -31.76
CA ALA A 580 -5.32 -46.93 -30.71
C ALA A 580 -5.51 -48.42 -30.40
N GLU A 581 -5.38 -49.28 -31.42
CA GLU A 581 -5.43 -50.74 -31.30
C GLU A 581 -4.07 -51.37 -30.92
N ASN A 582 -3.02 -50.56 -30.66
CA ASN A 582 -1.64 -51.00 -30.38
C ASN A 582 -1.07 -51.97 -31.44
N LEU A 583 -1.45 -51.78 -32.71
CA LEU A 583 -0.98 -52.59 -33.86
C LEU A 583 0.32 -52.05 -34.47
N CYS A 584 0.91 -51.02 -33.87
CA CYS A 584 2.15 -50.36 -34.28
C CYS A 584 3.19 -50.36 -33.14
N GLY A 585 4.44 -50.07 -33.47
CA GLY A 585 5.47 -49.81 -32.46
C GLY A 585 5.12 -48.59 -31.60
N GLN A 586 5.69 -48.53 -30.39
CA GLN A 586 5.58 -47.38 -29.51
C GLN A 586 6.35 -46.17 -30.07
N ARG A 587 5.97 -44.96 -29.63
CA ARG A 587 6.47 -43.69 -30.20
C ARG A 587 7.82 -43.24 -29.65
N GLY A 588 8.36 -43.88 -28.62
CA GLY A 588 9.62 -43.45 -27.99
C GLY A 588 10.86 -43.66 -28.86
N LEU A 589 11.95 -42.99 -28.46
CA LEU A 589 13.23 -43.04 -29.19
C LEU A 589 13.87 -44.44 -29.15
N LEU A 590 13.72 -45.15 -28.02
CA LEU A 590 14.18 -46.52 -27.87
C LEU A 590 13.05 -47.49 -28.27
N PRO A 591 13.38 -48.65 -28.85
CA PRO A 591 12.35 -49.62 -29.21
C PRO A 591 11.60 -50.09 -27.95
N ASN A 592 10.26 -50.12 -28.04
CA ASN A 592 9.35 -50.50 -26.94
C ASN A 592 9.39 -49.55 -25.73
N THR A 593 9.63 -48.25 -25.95
CA THR A 593 9.37 -47.23 -24.93
C THR A 593 8.37 -46.19 -25.46
N ASP A 594 7.62 -45.57 -24.55
CA ASP A 594 6.67 -44.48 -24.85
C ASP A 594 7.25 -43.09 -24.56
N ILE A 595 8.52 -43.01 -24.13
CA ILE A 595 9.16 -41.75 -23.74
C ILE A 595 9.64 -41.00 -24.98
N GLU A 596 9.04 -39.85 -25.25
CA GLU A 596 9.33 -39.00 -26.40
C GLU A 596 10.23 -37.81 -26.04
N THR A 597 10.28 -37.39 -24.77
CA THR A 597 11.04 -36.21 -24.34
C THR A 597 12.31 -36.56 -23.58
N PHE A 598 13.38 -35.84 -23.89
CA PHE A 598 14.71 -36.08 -23.34
C PHE A 598 15.41 -34.77 -22.97
N GLN A 599 16.16 -34.78 -21.88
CA GLN A 599 17.13 -33.72 -21.59
C GLN A 599 18.47 -34.12 -22.16
N ILE A 600 19.08 -33.26 -22.95
CA ILE A 600 20.30 -33.59 -23.68
C ILE A 600 21.49 -32.82 -23.12
N PHE A 601 22.57 -33.55 -22.93
CA PHE A 601 23.89 -32.98 -22.72
C PHE A 601 24.81 -33.48 -23.83
N ILE A 602 25.18 -32.58 -24.74
CA ILE A 602 25.99 -32.89 -25.93
C ILE A 602 27.48 -32.67 -25.66
N THR A 603 28.33 -33.41 -26.36
CA THR A 603 29.77 -33.19 -26.30
C THR A 603 30.18 -31.89 -27.00
N ASN A 604 31.30 -31.32 -26.56
CA ASN A 604 31.87 -30.13 -27.21
C ASN A 604 32.19 -30.35 -28.70
N ARG A 605 32.54 -31.58 -29.10
CA ARG A 605 32.79 -31.94 -30.50
C ARG A 605 31.52 -31.84 -31.35
N MET A 606 30.41 -32.42 -30.88
CA MET A 606 29.11 -32.33 -31.55
C MET A 606 28.69 -30.86 -31.70
N ARG A 607 28.87 -30.07 -30.65
CA ARG A 607 28.56 -28.63 -30.66
C ARG A 607 29.39 -27.85 -31.68
N GLN A 608 30.69 -28.13 -31.81
CA GLN A 608 31.55 -27.49 -32.82
C GLN A 608 31.10 -27.78 -34.25
N HIS A 609 30.65 -29.01 -34.52
CA HIS A 609 30.08 -29.37 -35.83
C HIS A 609 28.78 -28.62 -36.10
N TYR A 610 27.89 -28.53 -35.10
CA TYR A 610 26.67 -27.76 -35.19
C TYR A 610 26.95 -26.27 -35.47
N ASP A 611 27.84 -25.65 -34.70
CA ASP A 611 28.21 -24.24 -34.87
C ASP A 611 28.89 -24.00 -36.23
N LYS A 612 29.74 -24.92 -36.72
CA LYS A 612 30.39 -24.80 -38.04
C LYS A 612 29.38 -24.79 -39.21
N ILE A 613 28.34 -25.64 -39.14
CA ILE A 613 27.26 -25.63 -40.14
C ILE A 613 26.50 -24.31 -40.05
N ARG A 614 26.26 -23.80 -38.84
CA ARG A 614 25.51 -22.56 -38.63
C ARG A 614 26.28 -21.29 -38.99
N GLU A 615 27.57 -21.19 -38.66
CA GLU A 615 28.44 -20.04 -38.96
C GLU A 615 28.58 -19.80 -40.47
N SER A 616 28.46 -20.86 -41.27
CA SER A 616 28.39 -20.75 -42.74
C SER A 616 27.24 -19.84 -43.22
N LEU A 617 26.23 -19.59 -42.38
CA LEU A 617 25.16 -18.61 -42.60
C LEU A 617 25.53 -17.21 -42.10
N LEU A 618 26.13 -17.12 -40.90
CA LEU A 618 26.40 -15.84 -40.21
C LEU A 618 27.58 -15.05 -40.80
N TRP A 619 28.55 -15.73 -41.44
CA TRP A 619 29.75 -15.10 -42.03
C TRP A 619 29.41 -14.07 -43.15
N LYS A 620 28.14 -13.96 -43.58
CA LYS A 620 27.68 -12.94 -44.53
C LYS A 620 27.14 -11.64 -43.91
N ASN A 621 26.88 -11.59 -42.61
CA ASN A 621 26.41 -10.35 -41.95
C ASN A 621 27.58 -9.46 -41.44
N GLY A 622 28.83 -9.85 -41.72
CA GLY A 622 30.02 -9.06 -41.42
C GLY A 622 30.25 -7.92 -42.43
N PRO A 623 30.90 -6.82 -42.03
CA PRO A 623 30.95 -5.55 -42.77
C PRO A 623 31.78 -5.54 -44.07
N THR A 624 32.30 -6.68 -44.52
CA THR A 624 33.27 -6.75 -45.62
C THR A 624 32.90 -7.78 -46.70
N ARG A 625 31.80 -7.55 -47.44
CA ARG A 625 31.68 -7.84 -48.90
C ARG A 625 30.35 -7.33 -49.50
N PRO A 626 30.32 -6.98 -50.81
CA PRO A 626 29.23 -6.23 -51.45
C PRO A 626 28.07 -7.12 -51.92
N LEU A 627 26.94 -6.47 -52.22
CA LEU A 627 25.63 -7.01 -52.64
C LEU A 627 25.70 -8.37 -53.36
N ILE A 628 25.21 -9.40 -52.68
CA ILE A 628 24.86 -10.69 -53.29
C ILE A 628 23.39 -10.60 -53.72
N ASN A 629 23.07 -11.06 -54.94
CA ASN A 629 21.69 -11.19 -55.41
C ASN A 629 20.85 -11.98 -54.39
N SER A 630 19.64 -11.51 -54.08
CA SER A 630 18.73 -12.13 -53.12
C SER A 630 18.45 -13.62 -53.42
N GLY A 631 18.51 -14.02 -54.70
CA GLY A 631 18.37 -15.42 -55.14
C GLY A 631 19.47 -16.36 -54.62
N ASP A 632 20.73 -15.93 -54.62
CA ASP A 632 21.87 -16.74 -54.16
C ASP A 632 21.89 -16.90 -52.63
N ALA A 633 21.35 -15.91 -51.91
CA ALA A 633 21.18 -15.99 -50.46
C ALA A 633 20.12 -17.01 -50.06
N PHE A 634 18.98 -17.02 -50.77
CA PHE A 634 17.91 -17.99 -50.55
C PHE A 634 18.38 -19.42 -50.81
N GLU A 635 19.07 -19.67 -51.93
CA GLU A 635 19.55 -21.01 -52.27
C GLU A 635 20.58 -21.54 -51.24
N GLN A 636 21.44 -20.66 -50.71
CA GLN A 636 22.39 -21.01 -49.66
C GLN A 636 21.69 -21.34 -48.32
N ASN A 637 20.63 -20.63 -47.96
CA ASN A 637 19.84 -20.93 -46.75
C ASN A 637 19.19 -22.31 -46.85
N VAL A 638 18.61 -22.64 -48.01
CA VAL A 638 18.01 -23.97 -48.26
C VAL A 638 19.05 -25.07 -48.19
N ARG A 639 20.24 -24.88 -48.80
CA ARG A 639 21.35 -25.85 -48.71
C ARG A 639 21.79 -26.06 -47.27
N THR A 640 21.86 -24.99 -46.47
CA THR A 640 22.31 -25.09 -45.08
C THR A 640 21.27 -25.77 -44.19
N TYR A 641 19.99 -25.48 -44.39
CA TYR A 641 18.89 -26.21 -43.75
C TYR A 641 18.98 -27.72 -44.03
N ASN A 642 19.15 -28.10 -45.30
CA ASN A 642 19.27 -29.51 -45.69
C ASN A 642 20.51 -30.18 -45.09
N ASN A 643 21.65 -29.48 -45.06
CA ASN A 643 22.88 -30.00 -44.43
C ASN A 643 22.71 -30.19 -42.92
N MET A 644 22.04 -29.24 -42.24
CA MET A 644 21.75 -29.32 -40.81
C MET A 644 20.77 -30.47 -40.51
N ASN A 645 19.68 -30.57 -41.27
CA ASN A 645 18.70 -31.64 -41.11
C ASN A 645 19.34 -33.02 -41.29
N LYS A 646 20.19 -33.18 -42.33
CA LYS A 646 20.92 -34.42 -42.56
C LYS A 646 21.92 -34.73 -41.44
N PHE A 647 22.64 -33.74 -40.94
CA PHE A 647 23.59 -33.92 -39.83
C PHE A 647 22.88 -34.38 -38.56
N LEU A 648 21.81 -33.70 -38.14
CA LEU A 648 21.07 -34.04 -36.92
C LEU A 648 20.33 -35.37 -37.05
N SER A 649 19.73 -35.66 -38.21
CA SER A 649 19.12 -36.97 -38.48
C SER A 649 20.16 -38.09 -38.37
N SER A 650 21.35 -37.88 -38.95
CA SER A 650 22.47 -38.83 -38.91
C SER A 650 23.02 -39.03 -37.49
N PHE A 651 23.01 -37.97 -36.67
CA PHE A 651 23.41 -38.02 -35.26
C PHE A 651 22.41 -38.83 -34.42
N VAL A 652 21.10 -38.60 -34.58
CA VAL A 652 20.06 -39.33 -33.85
C VAL A 652 19.97 -40.80 -34.27
N ASP A 653 20.22 -41.13 -35.54
CA ASP A 653 20.24 -42.50 -36.07
C ASP A 653 21.54 -43.29 -35.73
N HIS A 654 22.39 -42.81 -34.81
CA HIS A 654 23.67 -43.43 -34.43
C HIS A 654 24.63 -43.68 -35.62
N SER A 655 24.46 -42.96 -36.74
CA SER A 655 25.25 -43.21 -37.95
C SER A 655 26.66 -42.58 -37.89
N LEU A 656 26.85 -41.61 -37.00
CA LEU A 656 28.11 -40.90 -36.76
C LEU A 656 28.81 -41.49 -35.53
N ARG A 657 29.62 -42.54 -35.73
CA ARG A 657 30.30 -43.27 -34.64
C ARG A 657 31.18 -42.39 -33.73
N ASP A 658 31.73 -41.30 -34.27
CA ASP A 658 32.60 -40.38 -33.53
C ASP A 658 31.84 -39.39 -32.64
N LEU A 659 30.52 -39.26 -32.83
CA LEU A 659 29.64 -38.30 -32.17
C LEU A 659 28.46 -39.01 -31.52
N ASP A 660 28.66 -40.22 -31.04
CA ASP A 660 27.56 -41.08 -30.60
C ASP A 660 27.00 -40.68 -29.21
N TYR A 661 25.82 -41.21 -28.85
CA TYR A 661 25.11 -40.87 -27.62
C TYR A 661 24.54 -42.07 -26.86
N ILE A 662 24.38 -41.91 -25.54
CA ILE A 662 23.77 -42.87 -24.64
C ILE A 662 22.47 -42.33 -24.05
N VAL A 663 21.46 -43.20 -23.91
CA VAL A 663 20.20 -42.88 -23.21
C VAL A 663 20.28 -43.47 -21.79
N LYS A 664 20.03 -42.64 -20.76
CA LYS A 664 20.07 -43.08 -19.35
C LYS A 664 19.07 -42.31 -18.48
N ASP A 665 18.75 -42.81 -17.30
CA ASP A 665 17.95 -42.08 -16.33
C ASP A 665 18.81 -41.17 -15.44
N LYS A 666 18.23 -40.07 -14.93
CA LYS A 666 18.86 -39.25 -13.89
C LYS A 666 18.85 -39.99 -12.54
N LEU A 667 19.92 -39.84 -11.77
CA LEU A 667 19.94 -40.31 -10.38
C LEU A 667 18.91 -39.54 -9.55
N LEU A 668 18.37 -40.14 -8.49
CA LEU A 668 17.37 -39.49 -7.62
C LEU A 668 17.85 -38.13 -7.09
N LEU A 669 19.13 -38.04 -6.69
CA LEU A 669 19.72 -36.80 -6.20
C LEU A 669 19.84 -35.73 -7.30
N GLU A 670 20.25 -36.14 -8.52
CA GLU A 670 20.29 -35.26 -9.69
C GLU A 670 18.89 -34.75 -10.07
N ARG A 671 17.86 -35.60 -9.93
CA ARG A 671 16.46 -35.24 -10.19
C ARG A 671 15.89 -34.26 -9.17
N ILE A 672 16.22 -34.41 -7.88
CA ILE A 672 15.73 -33.52 -6.82
C ILE A 672 16.39 -32.14 -6.90
N ILE A 673 17.71 -32.10 -7.11
CA ILE A 673 18.47 -30.85 -7.12
C ILE A 673 18.37 -30.15 -8.48
N GLY A 674 18.04 -30.89 -9.56
CA GLY A 674 17.96 -30.35 -10.91
C GLY A 674 19.34 -30.01 -11.48
N LEU A 675 20.37 -30.80 -11.13
CA LEU A 675 21.75 -30.62 -11.58
C LEU A 675 22.27 -31.89 -12.24
N GLU A 676 23.08 -31.75 -13.29
CA GLU A 676 23.82 -32.82 -13.92
C GLU A 676 25.20 -32.96 -13.26
N LEU A 677 25.47 -34.09 -12.59
CA LEU A 677 26.76 -34.29 -11.91
C LEU A 677 27.82 -34.90 -12.84
N ASN A 678 27.40 -35.47 -13.97
CA ASN A 678 28.28 -36.14 -14.93
C ASN A 678 28.53 -35.25 -16.15
N GLU A 679 29.80 -34.87 -16.37
CA GLU A 679 30.23 -34.20 -17.60
C GLU A 679 30.51 -35.24 -18.70
N PRO A 680 29.87 -35.16 -19.89
CA PRO A 680 30.13 -36.07 -20.99
C PRO A 680 31.44 -35.71 -21.69
N THR A 681 32.47 -36.50 -21.40
CA THR A 681 33.77 -36.40 -22.06
C THR A 681 33.78 -37.09 -23.42
N ASP A 682 33.22 -38.29 -23.51
CA ASP A 682 33.37 -39.16 -24.69
C ASP A 682 32.10 -39.23 -25.55
N MET A 683 30.93 -39.36 -24.92
CA MET A 683 29.65 -39.61 -25.59
C MET A 683 28.60 -38.62 -25.10
N SER A 684 27.68 -38.20 -25.98
CA SER A 684 26.57 -37.34 -25.58
C SER A 684 25.57 -38.13 -24.72
N ILE A 685 24.83 -37.46 -23.85
CA ILE A 685 23.93 -38.11 -22.89
C ILE A 685 22.52 -37.59 -23.08
N PHE A 686 21.58 -38.51 -23.21
CA PHE A 686 20.14 -38.26 -23.30
C PHE A 686 19.50 -38.80 -22.02
N TYR A 687 18.95 -37.90 -21.21
CA TYR A 687 18.22 -38.27 -20.02
C TYR A 687 16.74 -38.44 -20.33
N ASN A 688 16.16 -39.58 -19.96
CA ASN A 688 14.70 -39.76 -20.07
C ASN A 688 13.98 -38.70 -19.22
N ASP A 689 12.98 -38.05 -19.80
CA ASP A 689 12.21 -37.00 -19.14
C ASP A 689 10.71 -37.23 -19.28
N GLU A 690 10.08 -37.69 -18.21
CA GLU A 690 8.62 -37.88 -18.12
C GLU A 690 7.87 -36.59 -17.72
N THR A 691 8.60 -35.56 -17.28
CA THR A 691 8.02 -34.36 -16.66
C THR A 691 7.94 -33.16 -17.61
N TYR A 692 8.23 -33.34 -18.90
CA TYR A 692 8.23 -32.29 -19.91
C TYR A 692 9.05 -31.04 -19.49
N SER A 693 10.27 -31.24 -19.02
CA SER A 693 11.13 -30.19 -18.47
C SER A 693 11.60 -29.17 -19.51
N PHE A 694 11.42 -29.44 -20.81
CA PHE A 694 11.60 -28.43 -21.85
C PHE A 694 10.69 -27.21 -21.66
N SER A 695 9.61 -27.35 -20.87
CA SER A 695 8.76 -26.23 -20.44
C SER A 695 9.50 -25.13 -19.67
N ASP A 696 10.69 -25.39 -19.13
CA ASP A 696 11.58 -24.40 -18.49
C ASP A 696 12.10 -23.33 -19.47
N VAL A 697 12.08 -23.61 -20.78
CA VAL A 697 12.37 -22.64 -21.84
C VAL A 697 11.20 -21.67 -22.06
N LEU A 698 9.99 -22.12 -21.71
CA LEU A 698 8.72 -21.41 -21.90
C LEU A 698 8.34 -20.63 -20.64
N TYR A 699 7.29 -19.82 -20.72
CA TYR A 699 6.67 -19.23 -19.53
C TYR A 699 6.02 -20.28 -18.63
N TYR A 700 5.57 -21.40 -19.22
CA TYR A 700 4.90 -22.49 -18.55
C TYR A 700 5.69 -23.09 -17.37
N GLY A 701 6.99 -23.37 -17.55
CA GLY A 701 7.85 -23.89 -16.47
C GLY A 701 8.28 -22.84 -15.44
N ASN A 702 8.26 -21.56 -15.81
CA ASN A 702 8.77 -20.45 -15.00
C ASN A 702 7.69 -19.67 -14.23
N GLU A 703 6.50 -20.27 -14.10
CA GLU A 703 5.30 -19.65 -13.55
C GLU A 703 5.53 -19.03 -12.16
N GLY A 704 6.18 -19.75 -11.25
CA GLY A 704 6.43 -19.26 -9.89
C GLY A 704 7.33 -18.01 -9.85
N THR A 705 8.32 -17.91 -10.75
CA THR A 705 9.19 -16.72 -10.81
C THR A 705 8.38 -15.50 -11.24
N LEU A 706 7.52 -15.67 -12.25
CA LEU A 706 6.68 -14.62 -12.78
C LEU A 706 5.58 -14.20 -11.80
N LEU A 707 4.95 -15.14 -11.09
CA LEU A 707 3.94 -14.82 -10.06
C LEU A 707 4.53 -14.02 -8.90
N ILE A 708 5.73 -14.39 -8.42
CA ILE A 708 6.43 -13.64 -7.37
C ILE A 708 6.77 -12.23 -7.86
N PHE A 709 7.22 -12.11 -9.11
CA PHE A 709 7.53 -10.82 -9.71
C PHE A 709 6.31 -9.90 -9.75
N ASP A 710 5.18 -10.40 -10.25
CA ASP A 710 3.92 -9.63 -10.32
C ASP A 710 3.43 -9.24 -8.91
N THR A 711 3.56 -10.13 -7.92
CA THR A 711 3.21 -9.86 -6.51
C THR A 711 4.02 -8.69 -5.95
N LEU A 712 5.33 -8.73 -6.17
CA LEU A 712 6.25 -7.70 -5.66
C LEU A 712 6.01 -6.35 -6.34
N PHE A 713 5.77 -6.35 -7.65
CA PHE A 713 5.46 -5.13 -8.40
C PHE A 713 4.15 -4.50 -7.90
N PHE A 714 3.09 -5.30 -7.75
CA PHE A 714 1.81 -4.86 -7.19
C PHE A 714 2.00 -4.21 -5.81
N CYS A 715 2.70 -4.89 -4.90
CA CYS A 715 2.92 -4.39 -3.54
C CYS A 715 3.71 -3.08 -3.51
N ILE A 716 4.71 -2.88 -4.38
CA ILE A 716 5.46 -1.61 -4.42
C ILE A 716 4.59 -0.47 -4.92
N VAL A 717 3.86 -0.68 -6.02
CA VAL A 717 2.99 0.37 -6.57
C VAL A 717 1.92 0.73 -5.53
N ASP A 718 1.38 -0.26 -4.82
CA ASP A 718 0.44 -0.03 -3.72
C ASP A 718 1.06 0.75 -2.56
N LEU A 719 2.28 0.40 -2.12
CA LEU A 719 2.97 1.13 -1.05
C LEU A 719 3.25 2.60 -1.42
N VAL A 720 3.56 2.88 -2.68
CA VAL A 720 3.83 4.25 -3.17
C VAL A 720 2.54 5.04 -3.37
N SER A 721 1.53 4.44 -4.02
CA SER A 721 0.29 5.13 -4.39
C SER A 721 -0.76 5.15 -3.27
N GLN A 722 -0.62 4.27 -2.28
CA GLN A 722 -1.62 3.97 -1.26
C GLN A 722 -3.01 3.66 -1.86
N ASN A 723 -3.06 3.08 -3.07
CA ASN A 723 -4.29 2.74 -3.78
C ASN A 723 -4.18 1.38 -4.49
N PHE A 724 -5.03 0.41 -4.08
CA PHE A 724 -5.00 -0.94 -4.65
C PHE A 724 -5.45 -0.99 -6.12
N VAL A 725 -6.42 -0.14 -6.51
CA VAL A 725 -6.93 -0.07 -7.89
C VAL A 725 -5.85 0.43 -8.84
N PHE A 726 -5.13 1.48 -8.46
CA PHE A 726 -4.03 2.00 -9.26
C PHE A 726 -2.90 0.96 -9.39
N ALA A 727 -2.55 0.29 -8.29
CA ALA A 727 -1.56 -0.78 -8.30
C ALA A 727 -1.94 -1.93 -9.25
N ALA A 728 -3.20 -2.37 -9.23
CA ALA A 728 -3.69 -3.42 -10.10
C ALA A 728 -3.61 -3.07 -11.60
N ILE A 729 -3.99 -1.84 -11.97
CA ILE A 729 -3.89 -1.37 -13.36
C ILE A 729 -2.44 -1.36 -13.81
N MET A 730 -1.52 -0.85 -12.99
CA MET A 730 -0.10 -0.82 -13.31
C MET A 730 0.47 -2.23 -13.45
N THR A 731 0.11 -3.17 -12.58
CA THR A 731 0.56 -4.56 -12.68
C THR A 731 0.05 -5.23 -13.95
N TYR A 732 -1.21 -4.98 -14.35
CA TYR A 732 -1.74 -5.49 -15.61
C TYR A 732 -0.98 -4.94 -16.83
N ILE A 733 -0.70 -3.64 -16.86
CA ILE A 733 0.10 -3.02 -17.93
C ILE A 733 1.50 -3.64 -17.98
N GLN A 734 2.11 -3.86 -16.82
CA GLN A 734 3.41 -4.52 -16.70
C GLN A 734 3.38 -5.96 -17.25
N GLN A 735 2.36 -6.75 -16.93
CA GLN A 735 2.20 -8.11 -17.45
C GLN A 735 2.06 -8.11 -18.98
N GLU A 736 1.24 -7.23 -19.53
CA GLU A 736 1.01 -7.12 -20.97
C GLU A 736 2.28 -6.69 -21.72
N PHE A 737 3.02 -5.75 -21.14
CA PHE A 737 4.28 -5.27 -21.67
C PHE A 737 5.32 -6.39 -21.78
N PHE A 738 5.53 -7.16 -20.70
CA PHE A 738 6.48 -8.29 -20.72
C PHE A 738 6.03 -9.41 -21.66
N ARG A 739 4.72 -9.71 -21.73
CA ARG A 739 4.16 -10.66 -22.69
C ARG A 739 4.46 -10.26 -24.14
N THR A 740 4.21 -9.01 -24.48
CA THR A 740 4.44 -8.47 -25.83
C THR A 740 5.91 -8.49 -26.21
N ILE A 741 6.79 -8.05 -25.31
CA ILE A 741 8.24 -8.11 -25.52
C ILE A 741 8.70 -9.55 -25.73
N ARG A 742 8.27 -10.46 -24.86
CA ARG A 742 8.62 -11.88 -24.96
C ARG A 742 8.20 -12.45 -26.29
N HIS A 743 6.94 -12.25 -26.69
CA HIS A 743 6.41 -12.77 -27.95
C HIS A 743 7.18 -12.23 -29.16
N ALA A 744 7.41 -10.91 -29.21
CA ALA A 744 8.14 -10.28 -30.32
C ALA A 744 9.61 -10.76 -30.41
N VAL A 745 10.30 -10.86 -29.27
CA VAL A 745 11.67 -11.34 -29.21
C VAL A 745 11.78 -12.81 -29.59
N ALA A 746 10.86 -13.63 -29.07
CA ALA A 746 10.89 -15.07 -29.27
C ALA A 746 10.54 -15.46 -30.71
N ARG A 747 9.56 -14.78 -31.33
CA ARG A 747 9.24 -14.93 -32.76
C ARG A 747 10.44 -14.64 -33.66
N LYS A 748 11.14 -13.54 -33.42
CA LYS A 748 12.36 -13.19 -34.16
C LYS A 748 13.48 -14.20 -33.96
N ASN A 749 13.69 -14.65 -32.72
CA ASN A 749 14.68 -15.68 -32.44
C ASN A 749 14.32 -17.00 -33.14
N LEU A 750 13.07 -17.42 -33.07
CA LEU A 750 12.58 -18.65 -33.72
C LEU A 750 12.84 -18.61 -35.23
N ALA A 751 12.42 -17.54 -35.91
CA ALA A 751 12.65 -17.36 -37.35
C ALA A 751 14.15 -17.43 -37.71
N MET A 752 14.98 -16.68 -36.97
CA MET A 752 16.43 -16.63 -37.21
C MET A 752 17.11 -17.99 -36.99
N LYS A 753 16.72 -18.75 -35.96
CA LYS A 753 17.36 -20.02 -35.58
C LYS A 753 16.90 -21.19 -36.42
N THR A 754 15.64 -21.21 -36.83
CA THR A 754 15.03 -22.30 -37.63
C THR A 754 15.17 -22.10 -39.13
N LEU A 755 15.69 -20.94 -39.58
CA LEU A 755 15.80 -20.55 -41.00
C LEU A 755 14.44 -20.42 -41.72
N ILE A 756 13.38 -20.26 -40.93
CA ILE A 756 12.01 -20.02 -41.40
C ILE A 756 11.80 -18.51 -41.54
N ASP A 757 11.14 -18.08 -42.62
CA ASP A 757 10.77 -16.68 -42.81
C ASP A 757 9.71 -16.26 -41.78
N GLU A 758 9.94 -15.12 -41.12
CA GLU A 758 9.10 -14.57 -40.04
C GLU A 758 7.64 -14.36 -40.46
N ARG A 759 7.37 -14.21 -41.77
CA ARG A 759 6.01 -14.04 -42.32
C ARG A 759 5.15 -15.30 -42.19
N PHE A 760 5.74 -16.47 -42.03
CA PHE A 760 4.99 -17.72 -41.82
C PHE A 760 4.72 -18.00 -40.34
N LEU A 761 5.33 -17.24 -39.43
CA LEU A 761 5.04 -17.30 -38.00
C LEU A 761 3.83 -16.42 -37.72
N LEU A 762 2.71 -17.02 -37.31
CA LEU A 762 1.46 -16.31 -37.05
C LEU A 762 1.39 -15.79 -35.61
#